data_AF-X6N0H8-F1
#
_entry.id   AF-X6N0H8-F1
#
_cell.length_a   1.000
_cell.length_b   1.000
_cell.length_c   1.000
_cell.angle_alpha   90.00
_cell.angle_beta   90.00
_cell.angle_gamma   90.00
#
_symmetry.space_group_name_H-M   'P 1'
#
loop_
_entity.id
_entity.type
_entity.pdbx_description
1 polymer ?
#
loop_
_entity_poly.entity_id
_entity_poly.type
_entity_poly.pdbx_seq_one_letter_code
_entity_poly.pdbx_strand_id
1 'polypeptide(L)'
;MEMALNNLFTMTEDESIAFCVCEFLERDNNKNNIQLISKSLPKWKDNNIQNKVNALLDVLKKYKEFVRLKQLYTVVSTNYMIPDDLSERLQEFGNFCANWELEPFPKACQSYQTEQKMFQKREGTMKYLADIKDSFAFKKLWSMYRAEMKEQGKLTFETSMDELYTRVSKKWMELRQTIEKESFSMEDLKWFEASNLNLELKFLFPNWSQQRSEAMAKGIHEKREKIKQLREMVTPWTKLRDATEILKEYHKSSHTIRTDNNWHCFVQSLENSSKALNEREPSIQHLSKCYDECISCFGNEAFQCVELLDLIVKNKKQLIEQLATSENFANKEHFANTMETLDNCKEVQFQQLVSALRAVNGNIREHIWDANLQETSQVAKAILTIHKRDNDFTVKFKKCCDEDLSRVSFLVEEAGRLQAVQSFSLLEKANQIGQWNFAGCDQVLQASSIVIDNSEEKKQTNEWLVLQIGSDKLNCDQIEQAIDRVLLGFSKEKELKEVESLIKQFGMCKDIETLRVMFWRKGGRQEIKKLHLSATEPLEVFKDLQSEWKNRLEEWQKECAQLRIRYPILNYFTFNEVRCLSKKLNDIVNCGQEHRALLCSKFILPFLQRIDSNLSDALPFVEKWKFEAAEGDKALDQFGIVFSDIWTNLKHSNDVARNVSLRGLEYGKPNLIIQNANKMLNILELFKSVGVTPHSEHILICKENTTEEEIECLLFRAITSAKVHEETDYQDKQEQKLAATPPPPIPSKQIALQPPLYCLMWPEMLPLETLERVLKLFHTLLLSENALNELKKTPYLLAVMSNSPNNMLSQKLNPFRLSQRIVMNDQTPNHLIEQLYCNELEAFASPNSSVNRKPFVQLYISDQIGMGKSFKIEQDIASIRKINPKMQAVRIAFNSNTMDWKKNLIGIASKCATLNYSVDNLIVYHLDISSCVSASMNMFLFELLFLQHINTTLNVPASQCFHVNTNMAFFIEMPFKLNGSDSDYKKVLHSIFSLSKLPIIK
;
A
#
# COMPACT_ATOMS: atom_id res chain seq x y z
N MET A 1 40.05 -7.17 105.29
CA MET A 1 40.59 -8.04 104.21
C MET A 1 40.95 -9.42 104.75
N GLU A 2 41.84 -9.53 105.73
CA GLU A 2 42.24 -10.81 106.36
C GLU A 2 41.04 -11.60 106.93
N MET A 3 40.15 -10.93 107.67
CA MET A 3 38.92 -11.51 108.23
C MET A 3 37.94 -12.02 107.15
N ALA A 4 37.85 -11.32 106.01
CA ALA A 4 36.97 -11.71 104.91
C ALA A 4 37.52 -12.94 104.14
N LEU A 5 38.84 -13.03 103.97
CA LEU A 5 39.50 -14.19 103.36
C LEU A 5 39.46 -15.41 104.28
N ASN A 6 39.61 -15.23 105.60
CA ASN A 6 39.44 -16.32 106.55
C ASN A 6 37.99 -16.83 106.54
N ASN A 7 36.99 -15.94 106.53
CA ASN A 7 35.59 -16.36 106.36
C ASN A 7 35.39 -17.10 105.04
N LEU A 8 36.00 -16.65 103.94
CA LEU A 8 35.91 -17.34 102.64
C LEU A 8 36.54 -18.73 102.66
N PHE A 9 37.69 -18.91 103.32
CA PHE A 9 38.30 -20.22 103.48
C PHE A 9 37.48 -21.12 104.40
N THR A 10 36.92 -20.58 105.50
CA THR A 10 35.99 -21.31 106.35
C THR A 10 34.76 -21.77 105.55
N MET A 11 34.18 -20.89 104.72
CA MET A 11 33.06 -21.22 103.83
C MET A 11 33.42 -22.29 102.78
N THR A 12 34.69 -22.41 102.43
CA THR A 12 35.21 -23.44 101.51
C THR A 12 35.40 -24.77 102.24
N GLU A 13 35.88 -24.73 103.49
CA GLU A 13 36.12 -25.90 104.34
C GLU A 13 34.82 -26.53 104.88
N ASP A 14 33.81 -25.73 105.19
CA ASP A 14 32.50 -26.19 105.70
C ASP A 14 31.45 -26.41 104.58
N GLU A 15 31.90 -26.32 103.32
CA GLU A 15 31.07 -26.48 102.12
C GLU A 15 29.86 -25.53 102.04
N SER A 16 29.92 -24.36 102.70
CA SER A 16 28.84 -23.36 102.71
C SER A 16 28.96 -22.24 101.67
N ILE A 17 30.06 -22.19 100.90
CA ILE A 17 30.28 -21.15 99.88
C ILE A 17 29.16 -21.15 98.83
N ALA A 18 28.46 -20.02 98.69
CA ALA A 18 27.31 -19.88 97.79
C ALA A 18 27.70 -19.62 96.32
N PHE A 19 26.79 -19.91 95.38
CA PHE A 19 27.01 -19.67 93.94
C PHE A 19 27.36 -18.20 93.62
N CYS A 20 26.66 -17.23 94.22
CA CYS A 20 26.93 -15.81 93.99
C CYS A 20 28.34 -15.38 94.44
N VAL A 21 28.87 -16.03 95.49
CA VAL A 21 30.24 -15.82 95.97
C VAL A 21 31.23 -16.42 94.98
N CYS A 22 31.02 -17.64 94.51
CA CYS A 22 31.85 -18.24 93.46
C CYS A 22 31.85 -17.41 92.17
N GLU A 23 30.70 -16.88 91.76
CA GLU A 23 30.58 -16.00 90.60
C GLU A 23 31.39 -14.71 90.77
N PHE A 24 31.23 -14.03 91.92
CA PHE A 24 31.97 -12.83 92.25
C PHE A 24 33.49 -13.06 92.21
N LEU A 25 33.96 -14.22 92.67
CA LEU A 25 35.37 -14.58 92.70
C LEU A 25 35.96 -14.88 91.31
N GLU A 26 35.15 -15.32 90.36
CA GLU A 26 35.58 -15.56 88.97
C GLU A 26 35.47 -14.30 88.09
N ARG A 27 34.86 -13.21 88.58
CA ARG A 27 34.84 -11.89 87.93
C ARG A 27 36.08 -11.06 88.29
N ASP A 28 36.40 -10.08 87.44
CA ASP A 28 37.32 -8.95 87.70
C ASP A 28 38.69 -9.31 88.31
N ASN A 29 39.29 -10.40 87.84
CA ASN A 29 40.62 -10.85 88.26
C ASN A 29 40.73 -11.21 89.75
N ASN A 30 39.61 -11.33 90.48
CA ASN A 30 39.56 -11.55 91.93
C ASN A 30 40.27 -12.83 92.35
N LYS A 31 40.11 -13.91 91.58
CA LYS A 31 40.87 -15.17 91.72
C LYS A 31 42.39 -14.96 91.73
N ASN A 32 42.91 -14.17 90.79
CA ASN A 32 44.33 -13.87 90.68
C ASN A 32 44.79 -12.95 91.81
N ASN A 33 43.95 -12.01 92.22
CA ASN A 33 44.22 -11.13 93.36
C ASN A 33 44.33 -11.92 94.67
N ILE A 34 43.48 -12.93 94.90
CA ILE A 34 43.54 -13.80 96.09
C ILE A 34 44.82 -14.64 96.10
N GLN A 35 45.22 -15.20 94.95
CA GLN A 35 46.50 -15.91 94.81
C GLN A 35 47.73 -15.02 95.03
N LEU A 36 47.65 -13.75 94.61
CA LEU A 36 48.73 -12.78 94.83
C LEU A 36 48.81 -12.39 96.31
N ILE A 37 47.68 -12.07 96.94
CA ILE A 37 47.58 -11.69 98.36
C ILE A 37 48.08 -12.83 99.26
N SER A 38 47.76 -14.09 98.95
CA SER A 38 48.22 -15.25 99.74
C SER A 38 49.73 -15.47 99.68
N LYS A 39 50.39 -15.04 98.60
CA LYS A 39 51.86 -15.14 98.42
C LYS A 39 52.62 -13.96 99.05
N SER A 40 51.98 -12.79 99.18
CA SER A 40 52.63 -11.54 99.61
C SER A 40 52.59 -11.28 101.13
N LEU A 41 51.71 -11.93 101.89
CA LEU A 41 51.56 -11.72 103.34
C LEU A 41 52.51 -12.63 104.17
N PRO A 42 53.43 -12.07 105.00
CA PRO A 42 54.44 -12.87 105.74
C PRO A 42 53.85 -13.88 106.74
N LYS A 43 52.73 -13.54 107.39
CA LYS A 43 52.01 -14.42 108.34
C LYS A 43 51.32 -15.60 107.65
N TRP A 44 51.22 -15.58 106.33
CA TRP A 44 50.42 -16.51 105.54
C TRP A 44 51.25 -17.46 104.66
N LYS A 45 52.58 -17.47 104.85
CA LYS A 45 53.52 -18.40 104.20
C LYS A 45 53.46 -19.84 104.75
N ASP A 46 52.52 -20.13 105.64
CA ASP A 46 52.34 -21.46 106.22
C ASP A 46 51.66 -22.40 105.21
N ASN A 47 52.11 -23.65 105.12
CA ASN A 47 51.58 -24.64 104.16
C ASN A 47 50.06 -24.82 104.29
N ASN A 48 49.52 -24.57 105.48
CA ASN A 48 48.10 -24.65 105.77
C ASN A 48 47.26 -23.62 104.97
N ILE A 49 47.75 -22.39 104.78
CA ILE A 49 47.00 -21.35 104.04
C ILE A 49 47.09 -21.57 102.53
N GLN A 50 48.24 -22.01 102.01
CA GLN A 50 48.35 -22.36 100.60
C GLN A 50 47.44 -23.54 100.23
N ASN A 51 47.26 -24.50 101.15
CA ASN A 51 46.30 -25.60 100.99
C ASN A 51 44.85 -25.09 100.94
N LYS A 52 44.47 -24.12 101.80
CA LYS A 52 43.14 -23.48 101.77
C LYS A 52 42.89 -22.70 100.48
N VAL A 53 43.89 -21.99 99.96
CA VAL A 53 43.79 -21.30 98.66
C VAL A 53 43.65 -22.30 97.52
N ASN A 54 44.42 -23.39 97.51
CA ASN A 54 44.30 -24.43 96.49
C ASN A 54 42.91 -25.09 96.54
N ALA A 55 42.38 -25.38 97.73
CA ALA A 55 41.02 -25.90 97.91
C ALA A 55 39.96 -24.95 97.33
N LEU A 56 40.07 -23.64 97.59
CA LEU A 56 39.19 -22.62 97.00
C LEU A 56 39.31 -22.58 95.47
N LEU A 57 40.53 -22.65 94.92
CA LEU A 57 40.74 -22.65 93.47
C LEU A 57 40.17 -23.90 92.78
N ASP A 58 40.25 -25.05 93.44
CA ASP A 58 39.64 -26.30 92.98
C ASP A 58 38.10 -26.20 93.01
N VAL A 59 37.53 -25.60 94.04
CA VAL A 59 36.10 -25.27 94.12
C VAL A 59 35.69 -24.34 92.99
N LEU A 60 36.45 -23.27 92.73
CA LEU A 60 36.17 -22.34 91.63
C LEU A 60 36.33 -22.97 90.23
N LYS A 61 37.28 -23.90 90.06
CA LYS A 61 37.44 -24.69 88.83
C LYS A 61 36.21 -25.57 88.57
N LYS A 62 35.75 -26.29 89.61
CA LYS A 62 34.51 -27.09 89.55
C LYS A 62 33.29 -26.21 89.28
N TYR A 63 33.22 -25.03 89.89
CA TYR A 63 32.17 -24.05 89.65
C TYR A 63 32.14 -23.59 88.18
N LYS A 64 33.28 -23.21 87.61
CA LYS A 64 33.39 -22.85 86.19
C LYS A 64 32.91 -23.96 85.27
N GLU A 65 33.29 -25.20 85.57
CA GLU A 65 32.86 -26.36 84.81
C GLU A 65 31.35 -26.60 84.94
N PHE A 66 30.81 -26.54 86.16
CA PHE A 66 29.38 -26.64 86.42
C PHE A 66 28.58 -25.58 85.64
N VAL A 67 28.97 -24.30 85.73
CA VAL A 67 28.28 -23.19 85.07
C VAL A 67 28.31 -23.36 83.55
N ARG A 68 29.44 -23.79 83.00
CA ARG A 68 29.59 -24.04 81.57
C ARG A 68 28.68 -25.18 81.09
N LEU A 69 28.63 -26.29 81.82
CA LEU A 69 27.74 -27.41 81.50
C LEU A 69 26.26 -27.02 81.64
N LYS A 70 25.92 -26.26 82.69
CA LYS A 70 24.59 -25.65 82.85
C LYS A 70 24.23 -24.80 81.63
N GLN A 71 25.11 -23.92 81.19
CA GLN A 71 24.82 -23.02 80.06
C GLN A 71 24.52 -23.82 78.79
N LEU A 72 25.34 -24.84 78.50
CA LEU A 72 25.09 -25.75 77.37
C LEU A 72 23.75 -26.49 77.51
N TYR A 73 23.49 -27.07 78.69
CA TYR A 73 22.21 -27.71 78.99
C TYR A 73 21.02 -26.75 78.83
N THR A 74 21.14 -25.51 79.30
CA THR A 74 20.07 -24.51 79.24
C THR A 74 19.75 -24.16 77.80
N VAL A 75 20.77 -23.94 76.96
CA VAL A 75 20.58 -23.67 75.53
C VAL A 75 19.90 -24.86 74.85
N VAL A 76 20.36 -26.07 75.12
CA VAL A 76 19.82 -27.28 74.50
C VAL A 76 18.38 -27.55 74.94
N SER A 77 18.12 -27.55 76.24
CA SER A 77 16.79 -27.78 76.80
C SER A 77 15.77 -26.76 76.32
N THR A 78 16.14 -25.48 76.25
CA THR A 78 15.24 -24.40 75.82
C THR A 78 14.93 -24.46 74.32
N ASN A 79 15.91 -24.85 73.48
CA ASN A 79 15.77 -24.75 72.02
C ASN A 79 15.34 -26.06 71.34
N TYR A 80 15.56 -27.20 71.99
CA TYR A 80 15.44 -28.52 71.36
C TYR A 80 14.64 -29.53 72.18
N MET A 81 14.30 -29.23 73.44
CA MET A 81 13.50 -30.11 74.30
C MET A 81 12.18 -29.45 74.67
N ILE A 82 11.21 -30.27 75.07
CA ILE A 82 10.04 -29.83 75.84
C ILE A 82 10.08 -30.49 77.23
N PRO A 83 9.31 -29.99 78.22
CA PRO A 83 9.34 -30.53 79.59
C PRO A 83 9.15 -32.05 79.67
N ASP A 84 8.27 -32.63 78.84
CA ASP A 84 8.02 -34.08 78.78
C ASP A 84 9.25 -34.93 78.44
N ASP A 85 10.28 -34.37 77.79
CA ASP A 85 11.49 -35.10 77.41
C ASP A 85 12.51 -35.18 78.55
N LEU A 86 12.30 -34.38 79.59
CA LEU A 86 13.17 -34.27 80.74
C LEU A 86 12.63 -35.17 81.84
N SER A 87 13.51 -35.97 82.44
CA SER A 87 13.16 -36.68 83.68
C SER A 87 12.80 -35.67 84.77
N GLU A 88 11.96 -36.08 85.72
CA GLU A 88 11.60 -35.26 86.89
C GLU A 88 12.84 -34.67 87.57
N ARG A 89 13.91 -35.47 87.65
CA ARG A 89 15.21 -35.04 88.17
C ARG A 89 15.89 -33.93 87.36
N LEU A 90 15.79 -33.97 86.03
CA LEU A 90 16.33 -32.90 85.17
C LEU A 90 15.46 -31.63 85.23
N GLN A 91 14.15 -31.77 85.43
CA GLN A 91 13.26 -30.63 85.66
C GLN A 91 13.58 -29.96 87.01
N GLU A 92 13.82 -30.75 88.06
CA GLU A 92 14.35 -30.27 89.35
C GLU A 92 15.67 -29.52 89.17
N PHE A 93 16.61 -30.09 88.40
CA PHE A 93 17.89 -29.43 88.10
C PHE A 93 17.70 -28.09 87.38
N GLY A 94 16.78 -28.02 86.41
CA GLY A 94 16.43 -26.78 85.71
C GLY A 94 15.85 -25.72 86.65
N ASN A 95 14.90 -26.11 87.52
CA ASN A 95 14.27 -25.24 88.51
C ASN A 95 15.27 -24.74 89.57
N PHE A 96 16.16 -25.63 90.02
CA PHE A 96 17.27 -25.29 90.90
C PHE A 96 18.18 -24.24 90.23
N CYS A 97 18.59 -24.50 88.99
CA CYS A 97 19.46 -23.62 88.21
C CYS A 97 18.89 -22.21 87.98
N ALA A 98 17.57 -22.03 88.08
CA ALA A 98 16.91 -20.72 88.00
C ALA A 98 17.02 -19.89 89.30
N ASN A 99 17.24 -20.54 90.45
CA ASN A 99 17.16 -19.90 91.78
C ASN A 99 18.40 -20.15 92.69
N TRP A 100 19.47 -20.70 92.13
CA TRP A 100 20.65 -21.20 92.86
C TRP A 100 21.58 -20.16 93.51
N GLU A 101 21.36 -18.85 93.34
CA GLU A 101 22.39 -17.83 93.66
C GLU A 101 22.85 -17.86 95.13
N LEU A 102 21.95 -18.15 96.05
CA LEU A 102 22.20 -18.21 97.50
C LEU A 102 22.48 -19.63 98.02
N GLU A 103 22.41 -20.65 97.15
CA GLU A 103 22.61 -22.05 97.54
C GLU A 103 24.10 -22.39 97.70
N PRO A 104 24.49 -23.26 98.65
CA PRO A 104 25.88 -23.71 98.78
C PRO A 104 26.34 -24.52 97.55
N PHE A 105 27.35 -24.02 96.84
CA PHE A 105 27.85 -24.61 95.60
C PHE A 105 28.37 -26.06 95.80
N PRO A 106 29.25 -26.37 96.77
CA PRO A 106 29.79 -27.72 96.88
C PRO A 106 28.70 -28.79 97.13
N LYS A 107 27.70 -28.46 97.96
CA LYS A 107 26.55 -29.33 98.25
C LYS A 107 25.67 -29.54 97.03
N ALA A 108 25.35 -28.47 96.30
CA ALA A 108 24.60 -28.58 95.05
C ALA A 108 25.37 -29.35 93.97
N CYS A 109 26.68 -29.11 93.85
CA CYS A 109 27.59 -29.81 92.94
C CYS A 109 27.63 -31.31 93.22
N GLN A 110 27.52 -31.72 94.49
CA GLN A 110 27.42 -33.12 94.88
C GLN A 110 26.02 -33.69 94.62
N SER A 111 24.96 -32.95 94.94
CA SER A 111 23.57 -33.36 94.73
C SER A 111 23.24 -33.62 93.25
N TYR A 112 23.85 -32.86 92.34
CA TYR A 112 23.67 -33.01 90.89
C TYR A 112 24.90 -33.59 90.17
N GLN A 113 25.70 -34.41 90.85
CA GLN A 113 26.92 -34.97 90.28
C GLN A 113 26.63 -35.95 89.12
N THR A 114 25.52 -36.68 89.19
CA THR A 114 25.11 -37.65 88.16
C THR A 114 24.76 -36.95 86.85
N GLU A 115 24.01 -35.86 86.92
CA GLU A 115 23.58 -35.02 85.80
C GLU A 115 24.80 -34.30 85.20
N GLN A 116 25.73 -33.81 86.02
CA GLN A 116 26.98 -33.24 85.53
C GLN A 116 27.83 -34.25 84.75
N LYS A 117 27.99 -35.49 85.25
CA LYS A 117 28.70 -36.55 84.52
C LYS A 117 27.99 -36.90 83.20
N MET A 118 26.65 -36.91 83.21
CA MET A 118 25.84 -37.12 82.02
C MET A 118 26.06 -36.00 80.98
N PHE A 119 26.09 -34.75 81.41
CA PHE A 119 26.36 -33.58 80.57
C PHE A 119 27.78 -33.58 80.04
N GLN A 120 28.78 -33.88 80.87
CA GLN A 120 30.20 -34.00 80.45
C GLN A 120 30.36 -35.03 79.33
N LYS A 121 29.73 -36.20 79.46
CA LYS A 121 29.78 -37.25 78.43
C LYS A 121 29.25 -36.77 77.06
N ARG A 122 28.33 -35.80 77.05
CA ARG A 122 27.63 -35.29 75.86
C ARG A 122 27.97 -33.85 75.53
N GLU A 123 29.03 -33.34 76.13
CA GLU A 123 29.42 -31.94 76.02
C GLU A 123 29.65 -31.52 74.58
N GLY A 124 30.33 -32.35 73.78
CA GLY A 124 30.57 -32.09 72.37
C GLY A 124 29.29 -31.89 71.56
N THR A 125 28.29 -32.76 71.80
CA THR A 125 26.96 -32.66 71.16
C THR A 125 26.24 -31.38 71.58
N MET A 126 26.19 -31.09 72.89
CA MET A 126 25.50 -29.90 73.38
C MET A 126 26.17 -28.61 72.91
N LYS A 127 27.51 -28.60 72.80
CA LYS A 127 28.25 -27.47 72.25
C LYS A 127 27.87 -27.23 70.79
N TYR A 128 27.87 -28.28 69.96
CA TYR A 128 27.46 -28.15 68.57
C TYR A 128 26.02 -27.63 68.44
N LEU A 129 25.08 -28.19 69.21
CA LEU A 129 23.69 -27.73 69.22
C LEU A 129 23.56 -26.27 69.67
N ALA A 130 24.39 -25.83 70.61
CA ALA A 130 24.42 -24.43 71.03
C ALA A 130 24.94 -23.51 69.92
N ASP A 131 25.92 -23.95 69.13
CA ASP A 131 26.50 -23.18 68.02
C ASP A 131 25.52 -23.00 66.85
N ILE A 132 24.59 -23.94 66.65
CA ILE A 132 23.58 -23.90 65.57
C ILE A 132 22.16 -23.60 66.06
N LYS A 133 22.02 -23.11 67.31
CA LYS A 133 20.71 -22.83 67.93
C LYS A 133 19.84 -21.89 67.11
N ASP A 134 20.43 -21.02 66.30
CA ASP A 134 19.70 -20.03 65.51
C ASP A 134 19.34 -20.54 64.10
N SER A 135 19.73 -21.76 63.74
CA SER A 135 19.27 -22.41 62.50
C SER A 135 17.82 -22.88 62.62
N PHE A 136 16.95 -22.29 61.82
CA PHE A 136 15.56 -22.69 61.72
C PHE A 136 15.42 -24.04 61.01
N ALA A 137 16.18 -24.26 59.94
CA ALA A 137 16.13 -25.51 59.18
C ALA A 137 16.55 -26.72 60.03
N PHE A 138 17.62 -26.60 60.83
CA PHE A 138 18.05 -27.65 61.75
C PHE A 138 17.02 -27.92 62.85
N LYS A 139 16.42 -26.86 63.43
CA LYS A 139 15.33 -27.00 64.43
C LYS A 139 14.09 -27.69 63.86
N LYS A 140 13.76 -27.42 62.60
CA LYS A 140 12.64 -28.07 61.89
C LYS A 140 12.91 -29.57 61.72
N LEU A 141 14.11 -29.94 61.26
CA LEU A 141 14.53 -31.35 61.17
C LEU A 141 14.49 -32.02 62.55
N TRP A 142 15.04 -31.36 63.56
CA TRP A 142 15.05 -31.85 64.93
C TRP A 142 13.62 -32.14 65.43
N SER A 143 12.70 -31.20 65.23
CA SER A 143 11.30 -31.34 65.67
C SER A 143 10.57 -32.49 64.97
N MET A 144 10.82 -32.70 63.68
CA MET A 144 10.22 -33.82 62.92
C MET A 144 10.71 -35.17 63.44
N TYR A 145 12.02 -35.40 63.47
CA TYR A 145 12.57 -36.67 63.95
C TYR A 145 12.28 -36.91 65.43
N ARG A 146 12.15 -35.84 66.22
CA ARG A 146 11.69 -35.93 67.61
C ARG A 146 10.27 -36.45 67.72
N ALA A 147 9.34 -35.95 66.88
CA ALA A 147 7.96 -36.45 66.84
C ALA A 147 7.91 -37.94 66.48
N GLU A 148 8.67 -38.36 65.44
CA GLU A 148 8.78 -39.77 65.04
C GLU A 148 9.32 -40.67 66.18
N MET A 149 10.31 -40.20 66.93
CA MET A 149 10.87 -40.96 68.06
C MET A 149 9.95 -40.96 69.29
N LYS A 150 9.15 -39.91 69.50
CA LYS A 150 8.16 -39.85 70.58
C LYS A 150 7.06 -40.89 70.38
N GLU A 151 6.57 -41.07 69.15
CA GLU A 151 5.60 -42.12 68.81
C GLU A 151 6.11 -43.54 69.08
N GLN A 152 7.43 -43.72 69.09
CA GLN A 152 8.09 -45.00 69.39
C GLN A 152 8.37 -45.21 70.90
N GLY A 153 8.00 -44.26 71.77
CA GLY A 153 8.10 -44.37 73.23
C GLY A 153 9.51 -44.29 73.82
N LYS A 154 10.50 -43.75 73.10
CA LYS A 154 11.93 -43.83 73.44
C LYS A 154 12.61 -42.50 73.80
N LEU A 155 11.84 -41.43 74.05
CA LEU A 155 12.41 -40.08 74.11
C LEU A 155 12.74 -39.65 75.56
N THR A 156 14.03 -39.55 75.85
CA THR A 156 14.59 -38.90 77.06
C THR A 156 15.69 -37.92 76.62
N PHE A 157 16.21 -37.13 77.55
CA PHE A 157 17.36 -36.26 77.27
C PHE A 157 18.56 -37.03 76.70
N GLU A 158 18.87 -38.20 77.27
CA GLU A 158 19.99 -39.05 76.85
C GLU A 158 19.79 -39.61 75.45
N THR A 159 18.61 -40.18 75.17
CA THR A 159 18.33 -40.72 73.83
C THR A 159 18.22 -39.62 72.79
N SER A 160 17.82 -38.40 73.19
CA SER A 160 17.83 -37.24 72.30
C SER A 160 19.25 -36.79 71.93
N MET A 161 20.18 -36.79 72.89
CA MET A 161 21.57 -36.42 72.62
C MET A 161 22.38 -37.51 71.91
N ASP A 162 22.05 -38.78 72.12
CA ASP A 162 22.82 -39.90 71.56
C ASP A 162 22.24 -40.37 70.21
N GLU A 163 20.92 -40.55 70.13
CA GLU A 163 20.26 -41.16 68.98
C GLU A 163 19.58 -40.12 68.06
N LEU A 164 18.74 -39.25 68.61
CA LEU A 164 18.06 -38.22 67.81
C LEU A 164 19.07 -37.28 67.14
N TYR A 165 20.04 -36.77 67.91
CA TYR A 165 21.12 -35.95 67.37
C TYR A 165 21.84 -36.64 66.21
N THR A 166 22.17 -37.93 66.34
CA THR A 166 22.86 -38.68 65.29
C THR A 166 22.02 -38.77 64.02
N ARG A 167 20.71 -39.04 64.15
CA ARG A 167 19.78 -39.09 63.01
C ARG A 167 19.64 -37.73 62.33
N VAL A 168 19.41 -36.67 63.10
CA VAL A 168 19.25 -35.29 62.59
C VAL A 168 20.54 -34.82 61.95
N SER A 169 21.69 -35.07 62.58
CA SER A 169 23.01 -34.67 62.06
C SER A 169 23.35 -35.41 60.77
N LYS A 170 22.99 -36.69 60.66
CA LYS A 170 23.14 -37.44 59.41
C LYS A 170 22.37 -36.75 58.28
N LYS A 171 21.08 -36.45 58.48
CA LYS A 171 20.27 -35.76 57.46
C LYS A 171 20.77 -34.35 57.17
N TRP A 172 21.24 -33.61 58.18
CA TRP A 172 21.84 -32.29 58.02
C TRP A 172 23.12 -32.34 57.16
N MET A 173 23.96 -33.35 57.35
CA MET A 173 25.16 -33.56 56.56
C MET A 173 24.84 -34.04 55.14
N GLU A 174 23.79 -34.84 54.94
CA GLU A 174 23.29 -35.18 53.60
C GLU A 174 22.85 -33.91 52.85
N LEU A 175 22.03 -33.05 53.47
CA LEU A 175 21.62 -31.77 52.88
C LEU A 175 22.82 -30.89 52.52
N ARG A 176 23.83 -30.84 53.40
CA ARG A 176 25.08 -30.13 53.14
C ARG A 176 25.79 -30.65 51.88
N GLN A 177 25.95 -31.96 51.75
CA GLN A 177 26.59 -32.56 50.58
C GLN A 177 25.80 -32.30 49.29
N THR A 178 24.47 -32.39 49.36
CA THR A 178 23.60 -32.17 48.21
C THR A 178 23.64 -30.71 47.73
N ILE A 179 23.68 -29.74 48.66
CA ILE A 179 23.85 -28.32 48.33
C ILE A 179 25.23 -28.04 47.73
N GLU A 180 26.29 -28.61 48.31
CA GLU A 180 27.66 -28.41 47.82
C GLU A 180 27.89 -28.95 46.40
N LYS A 181 27.23 -30.05 46.04
CA LYS A 181 27.25 -30.66 44.70
C LYS A 181 26.24 -30.04 43.73
N GLU A 182 25.46 -29.06 44.17
CA GLU A 182 24.32 -28.48 43.45
C GLU A 182 23.24 -29.46 42.96
N SER A 183 23.19 -30.67 43.55
CA SER A 183 22.32 -31.77 43.12
C SER A 183 21.02 -31.88 43.92
N PHE A 184 20.51 -30.77 44.45
CA PHE A 184 19.37 -30.74 45.37
C PHE A 184 18.02 -30.76 44.67
N SER A 185 17.06 -31.43 45.31
CA SER A 185 15.67 -31.52 44.85
C SER A 185 14.82 -30.38 45.42
N MET A 186 13.59 -30.24 44.92
CA MET A 186 12.60 -29.34 45.53
C MET A 186 12.26 -29.74 46.97
N GLU A 187 12.34 -31.03 47.32
CA GLU A 187 12.06 -31.52 48.66
C GLU A 187 13.15 -31.11 49.65
N ASP A 188 14.42 -31.18 49.24
CA ASP A 188 15.56 -30.72 50.06
C ASP A 188 15.45 -29.22 50.37
N LEU A 189 14.83 -28.46 49.47
CA LEU A 189 14.64 -27.03 49.59
C LEU A 189 13.48 -26.62 50.52
N LYS A 190 12.53 -27.51 50.83
CA LYS A 190 11.43 -27.26 51.78
C LYS A 190 11.89 -27.06 53.22
N TRP A 191 13.08 -27.58 53.55
CA TRP A 191 13.69 -27.37 54.86
C TRP A 191 14.03 -25.90 55.10
N PHE A 192 14.20 -25.12 54.01
CA PHE A 192 14.64 -23.73 54.06
C PHE A 192 13.51 -22.70 53.76
N GLU A 193 12.29 -23.13 53.44
CA GLU A 193 11.20 -22.24 52.97
C GLU A 193 10.80 -21.12 53.93
N ALA A 194 10.82 -21.37 55.24
CA ALA A 194 10.46 -20.40 56.27
C ALA A 194 11.68 -19.68 56.87
N SER A 195 12.86 -19.84 56.27
CA SER A 195 14.13 -19.36 56.79
C SER A 195 14.87 -18.47 55.79
N ASN A 196 15.70 -17.56 56.28
CA ASN A 196 16.61 -16.82 55.41
C ASN A 196 17.75 -17.75 54.98
N LEU A 197 17.68 -18.23 53.73
CA LEU A 197 18.67 -19.16 53.17
C LEU A 197 20.11 -18.68 53.31
N ASN A 198 20.37 -17.36 53.23
CA ASN A 198 21.70 -16.80 53.45
C ASN A 198 22.22 -17.03 54.88
N LEU A 199 21.33 -16.98 55.87
CA LEU A 199 21.68 -17.27 57.27
C LEU A 199 21.86 -18.79 57.47
N GLU A 200 21.00 -19.62 56.89
CA GLU A 200 21.10 -21.07 57.00
C GLU A 200 22.39 -21.63 56.37
N LEU A 201 22.83 -21.05 55.24
CA LEU A 201 24.09 -21.44 54.60
C LEU A 201 25.31 -21.15 55.49
N LYS A 202 25.26 -20.14 56.37
CA LYS A 202 26.34 -19.88 57.35
C LYS A 202 26.45 -21.00 58.38
N PHE A 203 25.33 -21.61 58.77
CA PHE A 203 25.33 -22.75 59.70
C PHE A 203 25.73 -24.06 59.02
N LEU A 204 25.29 -24.29 57.78
CA LEU A 204 25.70 -25.45 56.98
C LEU A 204 27.18 -25.42 56.60
N PHE A 205 27.70 -24.23 56.26
CA PHE A 205 29.07 -24.01 55.82
C PHE A 205 29.75 -22.86 56.58
N PRO A 206 30.14 -23.06 57.85
CA PRO A 206 30.76 -22.01 58.67
C PRO A 206 32.05 -21.41 58.07
N ASN A 207 32.72 -22.17 57.20
CA ASN A 207 33.98 -21.78 56.57
C ASN A 207 33.79 -21.03 55.23
N TRP A 208 32.56 -20.86 54.75
CA TRP A 208 32.32 -20.11 53.52
C TRP A 208 32.43 -18.60 53.75
N SER A 209 32.96 -17.89 52.75
CA SER A 209 32.89 -16.43 52.74
C SER A 209 31.44 -15.97 52.57
N GLN A 210 31.15 -14.75 53.03
CA GLN A 210 29.84 -14.13 52.85
C GLN A 210 29.45 -14.06 51.37
N GLN A 211 30.38 -13.64 50.49
CA GLN A 211 30.14 -13.56 49.05
C GLN A 211 29.76 -14.91 48.42
N ARG A 212 30.44 -16.00 48.81
CA ARG A 212 30.13 -17.34 48.30
C ARG A 212 28.74 -17.80 48.75
N SER A 213 28.38 -17.53 49.99
CA SER A 213 27.07 -17.89 50.56
C SER A 213 25.94 -17.13 49.87
N GLU A 214 26.11 -15.82 49.65
CA GLU A 214 25.14 -14.97 48.94
C GLU A 214 24.97 -15.39 47.48
N ALA A 215 26.08 -15.71 46.78
CA ALA A 215 26.04 -16.21 45.41
C ALA A 215 25.27 -17.55 45.30
N MET A 216 25.50 -18.48 46.24
CA MET A 216 24.79 -19.76 46.26
C MET A 216 23.29 -19.57 46.53
N ALA A 217 22.91 -18.76 47.52
CA ALA A 217 21.51 -18.48 47.80
C ALA A 217 20.79 -17.81 46.63
N LYS A 218 21.45 -16.85 45.97
CA LYS A 218 20.93 -16.21 44.76
C LYS A 218 20.74 -17.23 43.62
N GLY A 219 21.72 -18.10 43.38
CA GLY A 219 21.62 -19.15 42.37
C GLY A 219 20.49 -20.15 42.65
N ILE A 220 20.25 -20.49 43.92
CA ILE A 220 19.10 -21.32 44.33
C ILE A 220 17.78 -20.59 44.05
N HIS A 221 17.69 -19.30 44.37
CA HIS A 221 16.49 -18.51 44.13
C HIS A 221 16.17 -18.37 42.64
N GLU A 222 17.17 -18.09 41.80
CA GLU A 222 17.03 -18.02 40.35
C GLU A 222 16.52 -19.35 39.77
N LYS A 223 17.08 -20.49 40.20
CA LYS A 223 16.63 -21.82 39.76
C LYS A 223 15.18 -22.10 40.19
N ARG A 224 14.74 -21.66 41.37
CA ARG A 224 13.34 -21.79 41.82
C ARG A 224 12.38 -20.99 40.93
N GLU A 225 12.73 -19.75 40.62
CA GLU A 225 11.91 -18.91 39.74
C GLU A 225 11.83 -19.49 38.32
N LYS A 226 12.93 -20.01 37.77
CA LYS A 226 12.93 -20.71 36.49
C LYS A 226 12.00 -21.93 36.47
N ILE A 227 11.97 -22.71 37.55
CA ILE A 227 11.06 -23.87 37.66
C ILE A 227 9.61 -23.43 37.74
N LYS A 228 9.31 -22.34 38.46
CA LYS A 228 7.97 -21.76 38.51
C LYS A 228 7.52 -21.33 37.11
N GLN A 229 8.37 -20.62 36.39
CA GLN A 229 8.12 -20.21 35.00
C GLN A 229 7.97 -21.41 34.07
N LEU A 230 8.79 -22.45 34.23
CA LEU A 230 8.68 -23.70 33.47
C LEU A 230 7.31 -24.34 33.65
N ARG A 231 6.79 -24.42 34.89
CA ARG A 231 5.44 -24.98 35.15
C ARG A 231 4.34 -24.21 34.45
N GLU A 232 4.47 -22.89 34.37
CA GLU A 232 3.53 -22.02 33.65
C GLU A 232 3.66 -22.18 32.13
N MET A 233 4.89 -22.37 31.62
CA MET A 233 5.20 -22.38 30.18
C MET A 233 5.09 -23.75 29.50
N VAL A 234 5.15 -24.86 30.23
CA VAL A 234 5.05 -26.22 29.64
C VAL A 234 3.78 -26.36 28.79
N THR A 235 2.62 -25.93 29.28
CA THR A 235 1.37 -26.03 28.52
C THR A 235 1.40 -25.18 27.23
N PRO A 236 1.71 -23.86 27.28
CA PRO A 236 1.92 -23.05 26.08
C PRO A 236 2.90 -23.66 25.06
N TRP A 237 4.06 -24.14 25.51
CA TRP A 237 5.08 -24.72 24.64
C TRP A 237 4.65 -26.06 24.04
N THR A 238 3.89 -26.89 24.77
CA THR A 238 3.29 -28.10 24.21
C THR A 238 2.31 -27.76 23.10
N LYS A 239 1.45 -26.75 23.29
CA LYS A 239 0.53 -26.31 22.22
C LYS A 239 1.27 -25.71 21.02
N LEU A 240 2.37 -24.99 21.25
CA LEU A 240 3.22 -24.48 20.18
C LEU A 240 3.81 -25.63 19.35
N ARG A 241 4.33 -26.67 20.02
CA ARG A 241 4.82 -27.89 19.36
C ARG A 241 3.72 -28.50 18.48
N ASP A 242 2.55 -28.73 19.05
CA ASP A 242 1.47 -29.43 18.36
C ASP A 242 0.92 -28.61 17.18
N ALA A 243 0.71 -27.31 17.35
CA ALA A 243 0.29 -26.41 16.27
C ALA A 243 1.33 -26.32 15.15
N THR A 244 2.62 -26.35 15.49
CA THR A 244 3.72 -26.32 14.52
C THR A 244 3.73 -27.57 13.66
N GLU A 245 3.61 -28.75 14.27
CA GLU A 245 3.59 -30.01 13.51
C GLU A 245 2.34 -30.10 12.62
N ILE A 246 1.18 -29.63 13.08
CA ILE A 246 -0.05 -29.56 12.27
C ILE A 246 0.14 -28.67 11.04
N LEU A 247 0.66 -27.45 11.21
CA LEU A 247 0.84 -26.53 10.09
C LEU A 247 1.95 -26.99 9.14
N LYS A 248 2.99 -27.64 9.66
CA LYS A 248 4.06 -28.26 8.87
C LYS A 248 3.53 -29.41 8.01
N GLU A 249 2.63 -30.24 8.55
CA GLU A 249 2.02 -31.39 7.83
C GLU A 249 1.35 -30.95 6.52
N TYR A 250 0.62 -29.83 6.56
CA TYR A 250 -0.12 -29.29 5.41
C TYR A 250 0.66 -28.27 4.57
N HIS A 251 1.92 -27.98 4.90
CA HIS A 251 2.73 -27.07 4.12
C HIS A 251 3.14 -27.72 2.78
N LYS A 252 3.14 -26.97 1.67
CA LYS A 252 3.51 -27.47 0.32
C LYS A 252 4.89 -28.13 0.25
N SER A 253 5.79 -27.71 1.13
CA SER A 253 7.17 -28.19 1.26
C SER A 253 7.35 -29.10 2.49
N SER A 254 6.29 -29.72 3.00
CA SER A 254 6.31 -30.56 4.21
C SER A 254 7.40 -31.65 4.18
N HIS A 255 7.63 -32.25 3.00
CA HIS A 255 8.64 -33.28 2.78
C HIS A 255 10.09 -32.75 2.72
N THR A 256 10.29 -31.44 2.50
CA THR A 256 11.62 -30.82 2.45
C THR A 256 11.97 -30.06 3.72
N ILE A 257 10.99 -29.63 4.53
CA ILE A 257 11.22 -28.95 5.80
C ILE A 257 11.96 -29.89 6.75
N ARG A 258 13.19 -29.52 7.10
CA ARG A 258 14.04 -30.32 7.97
C ARG A 258 13.78 -29.96 9.43
N THR A 259 14.00 -30.93 10.30
CA THR A 259 14.10 -30.66 11.74
C THR A 259 15.49 -30.11 12.03
N ASP A 260 15.55 -28.83 12.40
CA ASP A 260 16.78 -28.16 12.78
C ASP A 260 17.15 -28.40 14.25
N ASN A 261 18.38 -28.09 14.61
CA ASN A 261 18.89 -28.30 15.97
C ASN A 261 18.10 -27.53 17.01
N ASN A 262 17.59 -26.32 16.72
CA ASN A 262 16.81 -25.56 17.69
C ASN A 262 15.47 -26.24 17.97
N TRP A 263 14.78 -26.74 16.93
CA TRP A 263 13.54 -27.52 17.12
C TRP A 263 13.79 -28.82 17.90
N HIS A 264 14.84 -29.55 17.55
CA HIS A 264 15.18 -30.80 18.24
C HIS A 264 15.49 -30.56 19.72
N CYS A 265 16.36 -29.58 20.03
CA CYS A 265 16.68 -29.19 21.39
C CYS A 265 15.45 -28.76 22.18
N PHE A 266 14.56 -27.97 21.57
CA PHE A 266 13.30 -27.54 22.20
C PHE A 266 12.39 -28.72 22.55
N VAL A 267 12.08 -29.58 21.57
CA VAL A 267 11.18 -30.73 21.79
C VAL A 267 11.76 -31.69 22.83
N GLN A 268 13.05 -32.00 22.73
CA GLN A 268 13.71 -32.88 23.69
C GLN A 268 13.70 -32.29 25.11
N SER A 269 14.00 -31.00 25.26
CA SER A 269 14.01 -30.32 26.56
C SER A 269 12.61 -30.17 27.16
N LEU A 270 11.59 -29.96 26.32
CA LEU A 270 10.18 -29.90 26.73
C LEU A 270 9.66 -31.27 27.18
N GLU A 271 10.02 -32.34 26.48
CA GLU A 271 9.66 -33.70 26.90
C GLU A 271 10.39 -34.12 28.18
N ASN A 272 11.69 -33.82 28.28
CA ASN A 272 12.47 -34.09 29.48
C ASN A 272 11.93 -33.34 30.69
N SER A 273 11.59 -32.05 30.55
CA SER A 273 10.96 -31.28 31.63
C SER A 273 9.58 -31.81 32.00
N SER A 274 8.75 -32.19 31.02
CA SER A 274 7.43 -32.77 31.28
C SER A 274 7.53 -34.11 32.02
N LYS A 275 8.51 -34.95 31.69
CA LYS A 275 8.79 -36.21 32.42
C LYS A 275 9.31 -35.92 33.83
N ALA A 276 10.32 -35.06 33.95
CA ALA A 276 10.94 -34.70 35.22
C ALA A 276 9.94 -34.02 36.18
N LEU A 277 9.04 -33.18 35.70
CA LEU A 277 8.00 -32.55 36.54
C LEU A 277 7.01 -33.57 37.16
N ASN A 278 6.89 -34.76 36.58
CA ASN A 278 6.08 -35.86 37.11
C ASN A 278 6.85 -36.82 38.03
N GLU A 279 8.17 -36.66 38.18
CA GLU A 279 8.98 -37.43 39.11
C GLU A 279 8.72 -36.99 40.57
N ARG A 280 8.89 -37.92 41.53
CA ARG A 280 8.68 -37.61 42.95
C ARG A 280 9.67 -36.57 43.49
N GLU A 281 10.91 -36.57 43.00
CA GLU A 281 12.00 -35.70 43.47
C GLU A 281 12.85 -35.17 42.31
N PRO A 282 12.34 -34.21 41.52
CA PRO A 282 13.08 -33.72 40.37
C PRO A 282 14.30 -32.91 40.78
N SER A 283 15.41 -33.12 40.07
CA SER A 283 16.60 -32.28 40.19
C SER A 283 16.30 -30.86 39.72
N ILE A 284 16.53 -29.89 40.60
CA ILE A 284 16.31 -28.47 40.30
C ILE A 284 17.25 -27.98 39.20
N GLN A 285 18.49 -28.48 39.20
CA GLN A 285 19.47 -28.15 38.17
C GLN A 285 19.03 -28.66 36.80
N HIS A 286 18.48 -29.88 36.75
CA HIS A 286 17.96 -30.45 35.50
C HIS A 286 16.76 -29.65 34.96
N LEU A 287 15.77 -29.36 35.81
CA LEU A 287 14.60 -28.57 35.41
C LEU A 287 14.96 -27.15 34.98
N SER A 288 15.86 -26.48 35.71
CA SER A 288 16.36 -25.16 35.33
C SER A 288 17.04 -25.18 33.97
N LYS A 289 17.82 -26.23 33.67
CA LYS A 289 18.48 -26.39 32.37
C LYS A 289 17.45 -26.59 31.26
N CYS A 290 16.43 -27.43 31.46
CA CYS A 290 15.37 -27.62 30.48
C CYS A 290 14.60 -26.32 30.21
N TYR A 291 14.37 -25.49 31.24
CA TYR A 291 13.80 -24.16 31.06
C TYR A 291 14.68 -23.26 30.19
N ASP A 292 15.98 -23.17 30.52
CA ASP A 292 16.95 -22.34 29.78
C ASP A 292 17.06 -22.77 28.30
N GLU A 293 17.03 -24.08 28.04
CA GLU A 293 17.03 -24.63 26.69
C GLU A 293 15.75 -24.27 25.93
N CYS A 294 14.57 -24.42 26.55
CA CYS A 294 13.30 -24.09 25.90
C CYS A 294 13.13 -22.58 25.65
N ILE A 295 13.43 -21.75 26.65
CA ILE A 295 13.29 -20.29 26.56
C ILE A 295 14.25 -19.69 25.53
N SER A 296 15.46 -20.27 25.39
CA SER A 296 16.41 -19.81 24.38
C SER A 296 15.95 -20.05 22.94
N CYS A 297 15.09 -21.06 22.72
CA CYS A 297 14.60 -21.40 21.39
C CYS A 297 13.45 -20.48 20.93
N PHE A 298 12.46 -20.24 21.80
CA PHE A 298 11.19 -19.59 21.42
C PHE A 298 10.67 -18.55 22.41
N GLY A 299 11.42 -18.23 23.46
CA GLY A 299 11.05 -17.21 24.44
C GLY A 299 9.70 -17.47 25.14
N ASN A 300 9.09 -16.39 25.64
CA ASN A 300 7.83 -16.40 26.38
C ASN A 300 6.61 -16.07 25.49
N GLU A 301 6.83 -15.86 24.20
CA GLU A 301 5.83 -15.41 23.23
C GLU A 301 4.66 -16.41 23.12
N ALA A 302 4.94 -17.71 23.27
CA ALA A 302 3.92 -18.76 23.25
C ALA A 302 2.83 -18.55 24.31
N PHE A 303 3.15 -17.89 25.43
CA PHE A 303 2.19 -17.61 26.50
C PHE A 303 1.09 -16.63 26.05
N GLN A 304 1.42 -15.68 25.18
CA GLN A 304 0.48 -14.65 24.73
C GLN A 304 -0.51 -15.21 23.69
N CYS A 305 -0.09 -16.22 22.92
CA CYS A 305 -0.89 -16.80 21.85
C CYS A 305 -1.50 -18.18 22.17
N VAL A 306 -1.60 -18.57 23.45
CA VAL A 306 -2.09 -19.90 23.87
C VAL A 306 -3.47 -20.22 23.29
N GLU A 307 -4.38 -19.25 23.24
CA GLU A 307 -5.72 -19.43 22.67
C GLU A 307 -5.64 -19.76 21.17
N LEU A 308 -4.81 -19.04 20.40
CA LEU A 308 -4.61 -19.31 18.98
C LEU A 308 -4.01 -20.71 18.76
N LEU A 309 -2.98 -21.07 19.53
CA LEU A 309 -2.35 -22.39 19.43
C LEU A 309 -3.35 -23.50 19.72
N ASP A 310 -4.21 -23.32 20.72
CA ASP A 310 -5.28 -24.27 21.05
C ASP A 310 -6.32 -24.40 19.93
N LEU A 311 -6.72 -23.28 19.31
CA LEU A 311 -7.66 -23.28 18.19
C LEU A 311 -7.07 -24.00 16.97
N ILE A 312 -5.79 -23.81 16.66
CA ILE A 312 -5.10 -24.52 15.57
C ILE A 312 -5.12 -26.03 15.83
N VAL A 313 -4.79 -26.45 17.06
CA VAL A 313 -4.74 -27.87 17.44
C VAL A 313 -6.12 -28.51 17.38
N LYS A 314 -7.16 -27.85 17.91
CA LYS A 314 -8.53 -28.38 17.92
C LYS A 314 -9.18 -28.42 16.54
N ASN A 315 -8.88 -27.46 15.67
CA ASN A 315 -9.55 -27.29 14.37
C ASN A 315 -8.69 -27.76 13.19
N LYS A 316 -7.81 -28.75 13.41
CA LYS A 316 -6.96 -29.35 12.36
C LYS A 316 -7.76 -29.69 11.09
N LYS A 317 -8.84 -30.46 11.22
CA LYS A 317 -9.64 -30.92 10.07
C LYS A 317 -10.63 -29.89 9.54
N GLN A 318 -11.28 -29.15 10.45
CA GLN A 318 -12.35 -28.22 10.09
C GLN A 318 -11.85 -26.96 9.38
N LEU A 319 -10.67 -26.46 9.77
CA LEU A 319 -10.14 -25.20 9.27
C LEU A 319 -8.79 -25.37 8.57
N ILE A 320 -7.78 -25.94 9.24
CA ILE A 320 -6.40 -25.96 8.71
C ILE A 320 -6.29 -26.81 7.44
N GLU A 321 -6.86 -28.02 7.47
CA GLU A 321 -6.91 -28.90 6.31
C GLU A 321 -7.64 -28.22 5.15
N GLN A 322 -8.82 -27.63 5.39
CA GLN A 322 -9.59 -26.94 4.34
C GLN A 322 -8.83 -25.76 3.73
N LEU A 323 -8.20 -24.90 4.54
CA LEU A 323 -7.42 -23.77 4.02
C LEU A 323 -6.21 -24.22 3.18
N ALA A 324 -5.66 -25.40 3.47
CA ALA A 324 -4.49 -25.92 2.78
C ALA A 324 -4.81 -26.78 1.56
N THR A 325 -5.93 -27.52 1.56
CA THR A 325 -6.21 -28.56 0.56
C THR A 325 -7.44 -28.29 -0.30
N SER A 326 -8.43 -27.52 0.17
CA SER A 326 -9.60 -27.19 -0.64
C SER A 326 -9.21 -26.22 -1.75
N GLU A 327 -9.62 -26.52 -2.99
CA GLU A 327 -9.35 -25.66 -4.14
C GLU A 327 -9.90 -24.25 -3.93
N ASN A 328 -11.08 -24.13 -3.30
CA ASN A 328 -11.74 -22.86 -3.01
C ASN A 328 -10.99 -21.97 -2.01
N PHE A 329 -10.11 -22.54 -1.17
CA PHE A 329 -9.37 -21.77 -0.16
C PHE A 329 -7.85 -21.70 -0.42
N ALA A 330 -7.28 -22.76 -0.98
CA ALA A 330 -5.85 -22.87 -1.25
C ALA A 330 -5.44 -22.18 -2.56
N ASN A 331 -6.25 -22.22 -3.61
CA ASN A 331 -5.96 -21.53 -4.88
C ASN A 331 -6.32 -20.04 -4.78
N LYS A 332 -5.43 -19.15 -5.24
CA LYS A 332 -5.63 -17.68 -5.14
C LYS A 332 -6.82 -17.19 -5.95
N GLU A 333 -7.01 -17.71 -7.15
CA GLU A 333 -8.07 -17.30 -8.06
C GLU A 333 -9.43 -17.82 -7.56
N HIS A 334 -9.50 -19.10 -7.20
CA HIS A 334 -10.72 -19.69 -6.64
C HIS A 334 -11.10 -19.07 -5.29
N PHE A 335 -10.12 -18.68 -4.46
CA PHE A 335 -10.41 -17.97 -3.21
C PHE A 335 -11.05 -16.61 -3.45
N ALA A 336 -10.58 -15.84 -4.42
CA ALA A 336 -11.21 -14.56 -4.76
C ALA A 336 -12.68 -14.75 -5.19
N ASN A 337 -12.93 -15.73 -6.07
CA ASN A 337 -14.28 -16.07 -6.54
C ASN A 337 -15.18 -16.57 -5.40
N THR A 338 -14.63 -17.38 -4.49
CA THR A 338 -15.34 -17.87 -3.30
C THR A 338 -15.74 -16.71 -2.39
N MET A 339 -14.82 -15.76 -2.14
CA MET A 339 -15.13 -14.59 -1.32
C MET A 339 -16.16 -13.67 -1.96
N GLU A 340 -16.11 -13.48 -3.28
CA GLU A 340 -17.11 -12.69 -4.02
C GLU A 340 -18.50 -13.36 -3.97
N THR A 341 -18.56 -14.68 -4.14
CA THR A 341 -19.80 -15.45 -4.05
C THR A 341 -20.46 -15.30 -2.67
N LEU A 342 -19.65 -15.35 -1.60
CA LEU A 342 -20.12 -15.17 -0.23
C LEU A 342 -20.50 -13.72 0.09
N ASP A 343 -19.76 -12.73 -0.42
CA ASP A 343 -20.09 -11.30 -0.26
C ASP A 343 -21.43 -10.94 -0.93
N ASN A 344 -21.74 -11.57 -2.06
CA ASN A 344 -23.00 -11.41 -2.77
C ASN A 344 -24.18 -12.11 -2.08
N CYS A 345 -23.93 -12.95 -1.07
CA CYS A 345 -24.98 -13.55 -0.27
C CYS A 345 -25.56 -12.51 0.70
N LYS A 346 -26.89 -12.41 0.75
CA LYS A 346 -27.60 -11.43 1.61
C LYS A 346 -27.58 -11.78 3.09
N GLU A 347 -26.99 -12.91 3.47
CA GLU A 347 -26.93 -13.34 4.87
C GLU A 347 -25.76 -12.70 5.62
N VAL A 348 -26.09 -12.02 6.72
CA VAL A 348 -25.12 -11.28 7.56
C VAL A 348 -24.00 -12.18 8.10
N GLN A 349 -24.29 -13.46 8.33
CA GLN A 349 -23.33 -14.46 8.79
C GLN A 349 -22.16 -14.62 7.79
N PHE A 350 -22.44 -14.69 6.49
CA PHE A 350 -21.39 -14.83 5.47
C PHE A 350 -20.56 -13.56 5.29
N GLN A 351 -21.16 -12.37 5.40
CA GLN A 351 -20.40 -11.11 5.30
C GLN A 351 -19.37 -10.97 6.44
N GLN A 352 -19.76 -11.35 7.65
CA GLN A 352 -18.83 -11.36 8.79
C GLN A 352 -17.75 -12.42 8.62
N LEU A 353 -18.10 -13.61 8.13
CA LEU A 353 -17.16 -14.69 7.82
C LEU A 353 -16.15 -14.31 6.74
N VAL A 354 -16.58 -13.65 5.65
CA VAL A 354 -15.68 -13.24 4.55
C VAL A 354 -14.57 -12.31 5.03
N SER A 355 -14.91 -11.34 5.88
CA SER A 355 -13.90 -10.43 6.45
C SER A 355 -12.84 -11.18 7.27
N ALA A 356 -13.27 -12.18 8.04
CA ALA A 356 -12.39 -13.02 8.85
C ALA A 356 -11.55 -13.96 7.97
N LEU A 357 -12.14 -14.60 6.97
CA LEU A 357 -11.45 -15.49 6.04
C LEU A 357 -10.38 -14.77 5.23
N ARG A 358 -10.64 -13.55 4.73
CA ARG A 358 -9.62 -12.74 4.03
C ARG A 358 -8.41 -12.47 4.91
N ALA A 359 -8.64 -12.08 6.16
CA ALA A 359 -7.56 -11.80 7.11
C ALA A 359 -6.80 -13.07 7.53
N VAL A 360 -7.51 -14.15 7.81
CA VAL A 360 -6.93 -15.43 8.24
C VAL A 360 -6.14 -16.09 7.10
N ASN A 361 -6.76 -16.23 5.93
CA ASN A 361 -6.10 -16.83 4.76
C ASN A 361 -4.92 -15.96 4.29
N GLY A 362 -5.08 -14.63 4.27
CA GLY A 362 -4.00 -13.70 3.89
C GLY A 362 -2.75 -13.85 4.76
N ASN A 363 -2.90 -13.77 6.10
CA ASN A 363 -1.78 -13.88 7.03
C ASN A 363 -1.10 -15.24 7.01
N ILE A 364 -1.88 -16.34 7.01
CA ILE A 364 -1.28 -17.67 7.01
C ILE A 364 -0.65 -17.98 5.62
N ARG A 365 -1.15 -17.43 4.51
CA ARG A 365 -0.46 -17.53 3.20
C ARG A 365 0.85 -16.80 3.23
N GLU A 366 0.84 -15.53 3.61
CA GLU A 366 2.05 -14.69 3.62
C GLU A 366 3.17 -15.30 4.48
N HIS A 367 2.81 -15.85 5.65
CA HIS A 367 3.79 -16.26 6.65
C HIS A 367 4.05 -17.77 6.71
N ILE A 368 3.12 -18.60 6.25
CA ILE A 368 3.25 -20.05 6.30
C ILE A 368 3.19 -20.64 4.89
N TRP A 369 2.04 -20.68 4.20
CA TRP A 369 1.91 -21.49 2.96
C TRP A 369 2.70 -20.97 1.75
N ASP A 370 2.79 -19.65 1.57
CA ASP A 370 3.54 -19.04 0.46
C ASP A 370 5.01 -18.77 0.84
N ALA A 371 5.33 -18.76 2.13
CA ALA A 371 6.68 -18.52 2.65
C ALA A 371 7.65 -19.66 2.31
N ASN A 372 8.92 -19.31 2.07
CA ASN A 372 9.97 -20.29 1.81
C ASN A 372 10.58 -20.81 3.13
N LEU A 373 9.81 -21.63 3.84
CA LEU A 373 10.23 -22.24 5.11
C LEU A 373 11.05 -23.51 4.86
N GLN A 374 12.26 -23.56 5.41
CA GLN A 374 13.20 -24.67 5.23
C GLN A 374 13.37 -25.51 6.51
N GLU A 375 13.08 -24.92 7.66
CA GLU A 375 13.32 -25.51 8.98
C GLU A 375 12.05 -25.48 9.85
N THR A 376 11.89 -26.49 10.72
CA THR A 376 10.69 -26.59 11.57
C THR A 376 10.61 -25.45 12.58
N SER A 377 11.74 -24.98 13.12
CA SER A 377 11.75 -23.81 14.01
C SER A 377 11.29 -22.52 13.33
N GLN A 378 11.39 -22.41 12.00
CA GLN A 378 10.87 -21.27 11.25
C GLN A 378 9.33 -21.28 11.17
N VAL A 379 8.71 -22.47 11.08
CA VAL A 379 7.25 -22.62 11.14
C VAL A 379 6.73 -22.15 12.51
N ALA A 380 7.36 -22.58 13.60
CA ALA A 380 7.00 -22.13 14.95
C ALA A 380 7.12 -20.61 15.10
N LYS A 381 8.22 -20.00 14.61
CA LYS A 381 8.41 -18.55 14.63
C LYS A 381 7.39 -17.80 13.78
N ALA A 382 6.97 -18.37 12.64
CA ALA A 382 5.93 -17.78 11.79
C ALA A 382 4.58 -17.71 12.51
N ILE A 383 4.18 -18.77 13.23
CA ILE A 383 2.96 -18.81 14.04
C ILE A 383 2.97 -17.69 15.10
N LEU A 384 4.07 -17.57 15.84
CA LEU A 384 4.23 -16.52 16.86
C LEU A 384 4.20 -15.11 16.23
N THR A 385 4.75 -14.95 15.03
CA THR A 385 4.80 -13.66 14.31
C THR A 385 3.41 -13.21 13.85
N ILE A 386 2.57 -14.13 13.37
CA ILE A 386 1.20 -13.83 12.94
C ILE A 386 0.41 -13.20 14.10
N HIS A 387 0.45 -13.83 15.28
CA HIS A 387 -0.25 -13.31 16.46
C HIS A 387 0.24 -11.92 16.89
N LYS A 388 1.55 -11.65 16.75
CA LYS A 388 2.14 -10.37 17.15
C LYS A 388 1.80 -9.21 16.19
N ARG A 389 1.53 -9.49 14.92
CA ARG A 389 1.26 -8.47 13.90
C ARG A 389 -0.21 -8.02 13.88
N ASP A 390 -1.13 -8.94 14.14
CA ASP A 390 -2.56 -8.67 14.16
C ASP A 390 -3.14 -9.14 15.49
N ASN A 391 -3.33 -8.19 16.41
CA ASN A 391 -3.88 -8.45 17.75
C ASN A 391 -5.30 -9.05 17.69
N ASP A 392 -6.05 -8.81 16.62
CA ASP A 392 -7.39 -9.36 16.41
C ASP A 392 -7.37 -10.69 15.66
N PHE A 393 -6.19 -11.21 15.28
CA PHE A 393 -6.05 -12.42 14.50
C PHE A 393 -6.71 -13.62 15.19
N THR A 394 -6.50 -13.78 16.50
CA THR A 394 -7.12 -14.88 17.27
C THR A 394 -8.64 -14.83 17.21
N VAL A 395 -9.22 -13.62 17.28
CA VAL A 395 -10.67 -13.43 17.21
C VAL A 395 -11.21 -13.78 15.82
N LYS A 396 -10.52 -13.33 14.76
CA LYS A 396 -10.89 -13.64 13.38
C LYS A 396 -10.72 -15.13 13.08
N PHE A 397 -9.63 -15.74 13.56
CA PHE A 397 -9.37 -17.17 13.43
C PHE A 397 -10.46 -18.00 14.10
N LYS A 398 -10.86 -17.62 15.32
CA LYS A 398 -11.98 -18.25 16.04
C LYS A 398 -13.29 -18.19 15.27
N LYS A 399 -13.63 -17.03 14.68
CA LYS A 399 -14.81 -16.90 13.82
C LYS A 399 -14.78 -17.85 12.63
N CYS A 400 -13.61 -18.07 12.03
CA CYS A 400 -13.46 -19.07 10.98
C CYS A 400 -13.58 -20.52 11.50
N CYS A 401 -13.22 -20.78 12.76
CA CYS A 401 -13.41 -22.09 13.39
C CYS A 401 -14.88 -22.40 13.72
N ASP A 402 -15.68 -21.37 14.00
CA ASP A 402 -17.10 -21.53 14.35
C ASP A 402 -17.96 -21.94 13.14
N GLU A 403 -17.40 -21.89 11.93
CA GLU A 403 -18.07 -22.17 10.66
C GLU A 403 -17.52 -23.45 9.99
N ASP A 404 -18.40 -24.21 9.33
CA ASP A 404 -17.99 -25.40 8.58
C ASP A 404 -17.54 -25.01 7.16
N LEU A 405 -16.24 -24.79 6.99
CA LEU A 405 -15.68 -24.41 5.70
C LEU A 405 -15.89 -25.48 4.61
N SER A 406 -16.03 -26.75 4.97
CA SER A 406 -16.32 -27.80 3.99
C SER A 406 -17.73 -27.64 3.42
N ARG A 407 -18.69 -27.28 4.27
CA ARG A 407 -20.06 -26.93 3.85
C ARG A 407 -20.09 -25.63 3.05
N VAL A 408 -19.28 -24.63 3.42
CA VAL A 408 -19.17 -23.37 2.64
C VAL A 408 -18.60 -23.65 1.25
N SER A 409 -17.54 -24.44 1.14
CA SER A 409 -16.96 -24.90 -0.14
C SER A 409 -18.03 -25.59 -0.99
N PHE A 410 -18.79 -26.52 -0.39
CA PHE A 410 -19.87 -27.21 -1.07
C PHE A 410 -20.98 -26.26 -1.55
N LEU A 411 -21.42 -25.31 -0.72
CA LEU A 411 -22.45 -24.34 -1.08
C LEU A 411 -22.00 -23.40 -2.20
N VAL A 412 -20.72 -23.01 -2.22
CA VAL A 412 -20.14 -22.19 -3.28
C VAL A 412 -20.03 -22.98 -4.58
N GLU A 413 -19.62 -24.25 -4.51
CA GLU A 413 -19.60 -25.16 -5.68
C GLU A 413 -21.02 -25.44 -6.20
N GLU A 414 -21.99 -25.64 -5.31
CA GLU A 414 -23.39 -25.86 -5.66
C GLU A 414 -24.03 -24.60 -6.25
N ALA A 415 -23.78 -23.43 -5.67
CA ALA A 415 -24.21 -22.14 -6.22
C ALA A 415 -23.55 -21.87 -7.58
N GLY A 416 -22.26 -22.17 -7.72
CA GLY A 416 -21.53 -22.07 -8.99
C GLY A 416 -22.10 -23.00 -10.06
N ARG A 417 -22.41 -24.26 -9.71
CA ARG A 417 -23.08 -25.22 -10.61
C ARG A 417 -24.49 -24.77 -10.98
N LEU A 418 -25.28 -24.29 -10.02
CA LEU A 418 -26.63 -23.80 -10.26
C LEU A 418 -26.62 -22.57 -11.20
N GLN A 419 -25.70 -21.63 -10.98
CA GLN A 419 -25.52 -20.48 -11.85
C GLN A 419 -25.04 -20.89 -13.25
N ALA A 420 -24.12 -21.85 -13.34
CA ALA A 420 -23.67 -22.40 -14.61
C ALA A 420 -24.82 -23.08 -15.36
N VAL A 421 -25.65 -23.88 -14.69
CA VAL A 421 -26.84 -24.53 -15.28
C VAL A 421 -27.87 -23.49 -15.73
N GLN A 422 -28.11 -22.44 -14.94
CA GLN A 422 -28.99 -21.35 -15.33
C GLN A 422 -28.46 -20.62 -16.57
N SER A 423 -27.19 -20.23 -16.58
CA SER A 423 -26.54 -19.63 -17.75
C SER A 423 -26.56 -20.56 -18.97
N PHE A 424 -26.34 -21.86 -18.79
CA PHE A 424 -26.42 -22.84 -19.87
C PHE A 424 -27.81 -22.89 -20.47
N SER A 425 -28.86 -23.01 -19.64
CA SER A 425 -30.25 -23.01 -20.11
C SER A 425 -30.63 -21.71 -20.83
N LEU A 426 -30.07 -20.57 -20.38
CA LEU A 426 -30.28 -19.28 -21.01
C LEU A 426 -29.64 -19.24 -22.41
N LEU A 427 -28.40 -19.69 -22.54
CA LEU A 427 -27.69 -19.76 -23.83
C LEU A 427 -28.32 -20.80 -24.77
N GLU A 428 -28.77 -21.95 -24.25
CA GLU A 428 -29.49 -22.96 -25.04
C GLU A 428 -30.79 -22.38 -25.61
N LYS A 429 -31.58 -21.70 -24.78
CA LYS A 429 -32.78 -20.97 -25.20
C LYS A 429 -32.44 -19.89 -26.23
N ALA A 430 -31.33 -19.17 -26.04
CA ALA A 430 -30.87 -18.18 -27.00
C ALA A 430 -30.48 -18.80 -28.35
N ASN A 431 -29.89 -20.00 -28.36
CA ASN A 431 -29.54 -20.70 -29.59
C ASN A 431 -30.79 -21.12 -30.39
N GLN A 432 -31.93 -21.34 -29.71
CA GLN A 432 -33.19 -21.76 -30.34
C GLN A 432 -34.05 -20.60 -30.84
N ILE A 433 -34.13 -19.50 -30.07
CA ILE A 433 -35.07 -18.39 -30.35
C ILE A 433 -34.44 -17.00 -30.28
N GLY A 434 -33.12 -16.93 -30.09
CA GLY A 434 -32.39 -15.67 -29.92
C GLY A 434 -32.26 -14.89 -31.22
N GLN A 435 -32.19 -13.57 -31.09
CA GLN A 435 -31.94 -12.66 -32.20
C GLN A 435 -30.84 -11.67 -31.82
N TRP A 436 -29.76 -11.67 -32.59
CA TRP A 436 -28.71 -10.68 -32.53
C TRP A 436 -29.19 -9.37 -33.11
N ASN A 437 -29.18 -8.32 -32.31
CA ASN A 437 -29.59 -6.98 -32.68
C ASN A 437 -28.38 -6.07 -32.68
N PHE A 438 -28.07 -5.50 -33.83
CA PHE A 438 -26.98 -4.56 -33.98
C PHE A 438 -27.52 -3.13 -34.11
N ALA A 439 -26.84 -2.17 -33.49
CA ALA A 439 -27.15 -0.76 -33.61
C ALA A 439 -27.12 -0.29 -35.07
N GLY A 440 -27.90 0.75 -35.36
CA GLY A 440 -27.87 1.48 -36.63
C GLY A 440 -26.88 2.65 -36.60
N CYS A 441 -26.62 3.24 -37.76
CA CYS A 441 -25.67 4.37 -37.92
C CYS A 441 -25.98 5.52 -36.96
N ASP A 442 -27.24 5.94 -36.87
CA ASP A 442 -27.66 7.04 -35.99
C ASP A 442 -27.36 6.76 -34.52
N GLN A 443 -27.57 5.52 -34.05
CA GLN A 443 -27.32 5.14 -32.66
C GLN A 443 -25.81 5.16 -32.35
N VAL A 444 -24.97 4.69 -33.26
CA VAL A 444 -23.51 4.69 -33.09
C VAL A 444 -22.96 6.12 -33.07
N LEU A 445 -23.43 6.98 -33.99
CA LEU A 445 -22.98 8.37 -34.09
C LEU A 445 -23.59 9.29 -33.01
N GLN A 446 -24.69 8.88 -32.38
CA GLN A 446 -25.26 9.56 -31.21
C GLN A 446 -24.66 9.07 -29.90
N ALA A 447 -24.26 7.81 -29.76
CA ALA A 447 -23.67 7.29 -28.52
C ALA A 447 -22.24 7.84 -28.25
N SER A 448 -21.51 8.27 -29.29
CA SER A 448 -20.30 9.08 -29.11
C SER A 448 -20.58 10.48 -28.51
N SER A 449 -21.84 10.83 -28.26
CA SER A 449 -22.25 12.14 -27.77
C SER A 449 -22.28 12.30 -26.24
N ILE A 450 -22.20 11.21 -25.46
CA ILE A 450 -22.29 11.24 -23.98
C ILE A 450 -21.01 10.62 -23.37
N VAL A 451 -19.86 11.20 -23.67
CA VAL A 451 -18.61 10.84 -22.97
C VAL A 451 -18.45 11.81 -21.81
N ILE A 452 -19.16 11.53 -20.71
CA ILE A 452 -19.02 12.26 -19.44
C ILE A 452 -18.26 11.40 -18.42
N ASP A 453 -18.18 10.08 -18.64
CA ASP A 453 -17.52 9.16 -17.72
C ASP A 453 -17.22 7.83 -18.45
N ASN A 454 -16.05 7.21 -18.24
CA ASN A 454 -15.72 5.87 -18.79
C ASN A 454 -16.74 4.79 -18.34
N SER A 455 -17.54 5.10 -17.32
CA SER A 455 -18.64 4.28 -16.83
C SER A 455 -19.89 4.31 -17.71
N GLU A 456 -20.15 5.39 -18.47
CA GLU A 456 -21.31 5.52 -19.36
C GLU A 456 -21.01 5.06 -20.79
N GLU A 457 -19.77 5.20 -21.28
CA GLU A 457 -19.37 4.65 -22.59
C GLU A 457 -19.50 3.12 -22.58
N LYS A 458 -19.03 2.46 -21.50
CA LYS A 458 -19.28 1.02 -21.28
C LYS A 458 -20.77 0.66 -21.25
N LYS A 459 -21.62 1.50 -20.64
CA LYS A 459 -23.07 1.26 -20.59
C LYS A 459 -23.74 1.38 -21.97
N GLN A 460 -23.23 2.24 -22.87
CA GLN A 460 -23.81 2.46 -24.20
C GLN A 460 -23.24 1.53 -25.28
N THR A 461 -21.95 1.18 -25.23
CA THR A 461 -21.38 0.12 -26.08
C THR A 461 -22.06 -1.23 -25.80
N ASN A 462 -22.48 -1.45 -24.55
CA ASN A 462 -23.31 -2.58 -24.14
C ASN A 462 -24.71 -2.61 -24.80
N GLU A 463 -25.16 -1.54 -25.44
CA GLU A 463 -26.43 -1.51 -26.20
C GLU A 463 -26.24 -1.64 -27.71
N TRP A 464 -25.00 -1.65 -28.23
CA TRP A 464 -24.74 -1.72 -29.68
C TRP A 464 -24.85 -3.12 -30.26
N LEU A 465 -24.55 -4.13 -29.45
CA LEU A 465 -24.78 -5.53 -29.75
C LEU A 465 -25.54 -6.15 -28.58
N VAL A 466 -26.76 -6.61 -28.87
CA VAL A 466 -27.66 -7.19 -27.87
C VAL A 466 -28.20 -8.50 -28.39
N LEU A 467 -28.23 -9.52 -27.54
CA LEU A 467 -28.93 -10.77 -27.80
C LEU A 467 -30.33 -10.68 -27.19
N GLN A 468 -31.35 -10.63 -28.04
CA GLN A 468 -32.73 -10.65 -27.60
C GLN A 468 -33.24 -12.09 -27.54
N ILE A 469 -33.82 -12.49 -26.41
CA ILE A 469 -34.39 -13.82 -26.18
C ILE A 469 -35.85 -13.62 -25.74
N GLY A 470 -36.78 -13.64 -26.69
CA GLY A 470 -38.18 -13.28 -26.41
C GLY A 470 -38.33 -11.83 -25.96
N SER A 471 -38.78 -11.60 -24.71
CA SER A 471 -38.89 -10.27 -24.09
C SER A 471 -37.57 -9.76 -23.51
N ASP A 472 -36.63 -10.66 -23.23
CA ASP A 472 -35.42 -10.34 -22.49
C ASP A 472 -34.31 -9.87 -23.44
N LYS A 473 -33.49 -8.93 -22.98
CA LYS A 473 -32.35 -8.39 -23.73
C LYS A 473 -31.09 -8.55 -22.90
N LEU A 474 -30.09 -9.21 -23.47
CA LEU A 474 -28.78 -9.39 -22.88
C LEU A 474 -27.76 -8.54 -23.62
N ASN A 475 -27.02 -7.72 -22.89
CA ASN A 475 -25.88 -6.97 -23.44
C ASN A 475 -24.61 -7.84 -23.53
N CYS A 476 -23.57 -7.33 -24.19
CA CYS A 476 -22.30 -8.03 -24.33
C CYS A 476 -21.72 -8.53 -23.00
N ASP A 477 -21.66 -7.69 -21.95
CA ASP A 477 -21.12 -8.08 -20.64
C ASP A 477 -21.92 -9.23 -20.00
N GLN A 478 -23.25 -9.20 -20.10
CA GLN A 478 -24.13 -10.24 -19.58
C GLN A 478 -23.97 -11.56 -20.36
N ILE A 479 -23.73 -11.47 -21.67
CA ILE A 479 -23.48 -12.62 -22.52
C ILE A 479 -22.09 -13.22 -22.20
N GLU A 480 -21.05 -12.40 -22.11
CA GLU A 480 -19.70 -12.83 -21.70
C GLU A 480 -19.73 -13.50 -20.33
N GLN A 481 -20.40 -12.89 -19.35
CA GLN A 481 -20.57 -13.48 -18.02
C GLN A 481 -21.32 -14.82 -18.06
N ALA A 482 -22.36 -14.93 -18.90
CA ALA A 482 -23.09 -16.19 -19.06
C ALA A 482 -22.19 -17.28 -19.69
N ILE A 483 -21.40 -16.92 -20.70
CA ILE A 483 -20.44 -17.81 -21.36
C ILE A 483 -19.35 -18.25 -20.37
N ASP A 484 -18.74 -17.34 -19.62
CA ASP A 484 -17.70 -17.64 -18.64
C ASP A 484 -18.21 -18.61 -17.57
N ARG A 485 -19.41 -18.36 -17.03
CA ARG A 485 -20.05 -19.28 -16.06
C ARG A 485 -20.26 -20.68 -16.62
N VAL A 486 -20.62 -20.79 -17.90
CA VAL A 486 -20.80 -22.07 -18.58
C VAL A 486 -19.46 -22.76 -18.82
N LEU A 487 -18.45 -22.04 -19.29
CA LEU A 487 -17.10 -22.59 -19.52
C LEU A 487 -16.43 -23.05 -18.22
N LEU A 488 -16.67 -22.36 -17.10
CA LEU A 488 -16.17 -22.75 -15.78
C LEU A 488 -16.96 -23.91 -15.17
N GLY A 489 -18.26 -24.00 -15.43
CA GLY A 489 -19.14 -25.00 -14.81
C GLY A 489 -19.22 -26.35 -15.54
N PHE A 490 -18.94 -26.39 -16.84
CA PHE A 490 -19.05 -27.60 -17.67
C PHE A 490 -17.67 -28.00 -18.22
N SER A 491 -17.15 -29.14 -17.75
CA SER A 491 -15.78 -29.60 -18.03
C SER A 491 -15.66 -30.56 -19.22
N LYS A 492 -16.76 -30.91 -19.89
CA LYS A 492 -16.78 -31.87 -20.99
C LYS A 492 -17.24 -31.22 -22.30
N GLU A 493 -16.44 -31.36 -23.36
CA GLU A 493 -16.78 -30.91 -24.73
C GLU A 493 -18.15 -31.38 -25.21
N LYS A 494 -18.61 -32.58 -24.79
CA LYS A 494 -19.92 -33.11 -25.20
C LYS A 494 -21.10 -32.29 -24.66
N GLU A 495 -20.97 -31.68 -23.49
CA GLU A 495 -22.03 -30.89 -22.83
C GLU A 495 -22.11 -29.48 -23.44
N LEU A 496 -21.00 -28.94 -23.93
CA LEU A 496 -20.94 -27.61 -24.55
C LEU A 496 -21.41 -27.58 -26.02
N LYS A 497 -21.59 -28.73 -26.68
CA LYS A 497 -21.97 -28.82 -28.10
C LYS A 497 -23.24 -28.04 -28.44
N GLU A 498 -24.18 -27.97 -27.52
CA GLU A 498 -25.49 -27.34 -27.72
C GLU A 498 -25.43 -25.81 -27.73
N VAL A 499 -24.38 -25.21 -27.15
CA VAL A 499 -24.18 -23.75 -27.08
C VAL A 499 -22.93 -23.28 -27.83
N GLU A 500 -22.09 -24.20 -28.32
CA GLU A 500 -20.83 -23.90 -29.03
C GLU A 500 -21.05 -23.04 -30.27
N SER A 501 -22.15 -23.27 -31.01
CA SER A 501 -22.51 -22.45 -32.18
C SER A 501 -22.76 -21.00 -31.78
N LEU A 502 -23.50 -20.77 -30.70
CA LEU A 502 -23.83 -19.44 -30.20
C LEU A 502 -22.59 -18.70 -29.67
N ILE A 503 -21.69 -19.38 -28.96
CA ILE A 503 -20.43 -18.80 -28.49
C ILE A 503 -19.57 -18.33 -29.68
N LYS A 504 -19.47 -19.16 -30.74
CA LYS A 504 -18.77 -18.78 -31.97
C LYS A 504 -19.46 -17.62 -32.66
N GLN A 505 -20.79 -17.65 -32.81
CA GLN A 505 -21.58 -16.54 -33.36
C GLN A 505 -21.34 -15.24 -32.60
N PHE A 506 -21.28 -15.27 -31.26
CA PHE A 506 -21.04 -14.09 -30.44
C PHE A 506 -19.70 -13.42 -30.78
N GLY A 507 -18.62 -14.20 -30.89
CA GLY A 507 -17.32 -13.69 -31.35
C GLY A 507 -17.41 -13.02 -32.72
N MET A 508 -18.10 -13.66 -33.68
CA MET A 508 -18.30 -13.09 -35.02
C MET A 508 -19.17 -11.83 -35.01
N CYS A 509 -20.19 -11.77 -34.16
CA CYS A 509 -21.05 -10.60 -34.00
C CYS A 509 -20.26 -9.41 -33.46
N LYS A 510 -19.36 -9.62 -32.49
CA LYS A 510 -18.46 -8.55 -32.01
C LYS A 510 -17.60 -8.00 -33.15
N ASP A 511 -17.04 -8.87 -33.98
CA ASP A 511 -16.23 -8.44 -35.11
C ASP A 511 -17.06 -7.67 -36.16
N ILE A 512 -18.25 -8.16 -36.51
CA ILE A 512 -19.17 -7.48 -37.45
C ILE A 512 -19.56 -6.11 -36.92
N GLU A 513 -19.91 -6.02 -35.63
CA GLU A 513 -20.25 -4.77 -34.97
C GLU A 513 -19.09 -3.77 -35.04
N THR A 514 -17.87 -4.22 -34.72
CA THR A 514 -16.67 -3.39 -34.77
C THR A 514 -16.42 -2.86 -36.18
N LEU A 515 -16.54 -3.71 -37.21
CA LEU A 515 -16.38 -3.31 -38.61
C LEU A 515 -17.42 -2.25 -39.04
N ARG A 516 -18.68 -2.43 -38.63
CA ARG A 516 -19.76 -1.47 -38.92
C ARG A 516 -19.52 -0.12 -38.25
N VAL A 517 -19.16 -0.13 -36.97
CA VAL A 517 -18.82 1.08 -36.20
C VAL A 517 -17.65 1.80 -36.86
N MET A 518 -16.61 1.09 -37.27
CA MET A 518 -15.45 1.68 -37.96
C MET A 518 -15.85 2.33 -39.29
N PHE A 519 -16.67 1.65 -40.09
CA PHE A 519 -17.15 2.16 -41.37
C PHE A 519 -17.92 3.49 -41.19
N TRP A 520 -18.85 3.56 -40.23
CA TRP A 520 -19.60 4.78 -39.96
C TRP A 520 -18.75 5.89 -39.32
N ARG A 521 -17.80 5.54 -38.45
CA ARG A 521 -16.84 6.49 -37.84
C ARG A 521 -15.90 7.10 -38.86
N LYS A 522 -15.57 6.41 -39.96
CA LYS A 522 -14.85 6.95 -41.13
C LYS A 522 -15.76 7.64 -42.16
N GLY A 523 -17.05 7.84 -41.86
CA GLY A 523 -17.98 8.58 -42.71
C GLY A 523 -18.70 7.78 -43.80
N GLY A 524 -18.60 6.45 -43.81
CA GLY A 524 -19.36 5.60 -44.75
C GLY A 524 -20.86 5.67 -44.46
N ARG A 525 -21.69 5.65 -45.51
CA ARG A 525 -23.18 5.81 -45.42
C ARG A 525 -23.98 4.93 -46.39
N GLN A 526 -23.30 4.04 -47.11
CA GLN A 526 -23.93 3.17 -48.09
C GLN A 526 -24.91 2.17 -47.45
N GLU A 527 -24.79 1.88 -46.15
CA GLU A 527 -25.76 1.10 -45.37
C GLU A 527 -25.89 1.67 -43.95
N ILE A 528 -27.11 2.07 -43.55
CA ILE A 528 -27.37 2.82 -42.30
C ILE A 528 -28.37 2.13 -41.37
N LYS A 529 -29.06 1.08 -41.84
CA LYS A 529 -30.15 0.45 -41.09
C LYS A 529 -29.63 -0.42 -39.96
N LYS A 530 -30.52 -0.68 -38.99
CA LYS A 530 -30.31 -1.72 -37.98
C LYS A 530 -30.19 -3.08 -38.66
N LEU A 531 -29.32 -3.92 -38.14
CA LEU A 531 -29.12 -5.28 -38.61
C LEU A 531 -29.66 -6.24 -37.54
N HIS A 532 -30.37 -7.27 -38.00
CA HIS A 532 -30.92 -8.31 -37.15
C HIS A 532 -30.52 -9.67 -37.73
N LEU A 533 -29.92 -10.54 -36.91
CA LEU A 533 -29.57 -11.91 -37.30
C LEU A 533 -30.19 -12.90 -36.33
N SER A 534 -30.83 -13.95 -36.83
CA SER A 534 -31.30 -15.03 -35.96
C SER A 534 -30.12 -15.84 -35.45
N ALA A 535 -30.13 -16.22 -34.16
CA ALA A 535 -29.15 -17.13 -33.60
C ALA A 535 -29.26 -18.55 -34.21
N THR A 536 -30.38 -18.88 -34.85
CA THR A 536 -30.57 -20.14 -35.57
C THR A 536 -29.89 -20.19 -36.93
N GLU A 537 -29.37 -19.06 -37.45
CA GLU A 537 -28.67 -19.03 -38.73
C GLU A 537 -27.34 -19.81 -38.66
N PRO A 538 -26.92 -20.47 -39.75
CA PRO A 538 -25.65 -21.18 -39.77
C PRO A 538 -24.48 -20.20 -39.67
N LEU A 539 -23.38 -20.65 -39.04
CA LEU A 539 -22.16 -19.84 -38.85
C LEU A 539 -21.60 -19.23 -40.15
N GLU A 540 -21.86 -19.86 -41.31
CA GLU A 540 -21.43 -19.32 -42.61
C GLU A 540 -22.11 -17.99 -42.96
N VAL A 541 -23.36 -17.75 -42.56
CA VAL A 541 -24.04 -16.45 -42.77
C VAL A 541 -23.31 -15.34 -42.02
N PHE A 542 -22.83 -15.61 -40.80
CA PHE A 542 -22.05 -14.65 -40.03
C PHE A 542 -20.67 -14.41 -40.65
N LYS A 543 -20.00 -15.45 -41.16
CA LYS A 543 -18.71 -15.33 -41.87
C LYS A 543 -18.82 -14.54 -43.16
N ASP A 544 -19.86 -14.80 -43.94
CA ASP A 544 -20.12 -14.09 -45.19
C ASP A 544 -20.37 -12.60 -44.90
N LEU A 545 -21.16 -12.30 -43.88
CA LEU A 545 -21.46 -10.93 -43.48
C LEU A 545 -20.24 -10.21 -42.90
N GLN A 546 -19.44 -10.88 -42.08
CA GLN A 546 -18.16 -10.36 -41.59
C GLN A 546 -17.23 -9.99 -42.76
N SER A 547 -17.13 -10.88 -43.75
CA SER A 547 -16.32 -10.67 -44.95
C SER A 547 -16.86 -9.53 -45.81
N GLU A 548 -18.19 -9.41 -45.95
CA GLU A 548 -18.84 -8.30 -46.65
C GLU A 548 -18.50 -6.96 -46.00
N TRP A 549 -18.67 -6.83 -44.67
CA TRP A 549 -18.38 -5.58 -43.97
C TRP A 549 -16.90 -5.23 -43.97
N LYS A 550 -16.02 -6.23 -43.92
CA LYS A 550 -14.59 -6.04 -44.08
C LYS A 550 -14.25 -5.48 -45.46
N ASN A 551 -14.75 -6.10 -46.52
CA ASN A 551 -14.55 -5.62 -47.90
C ASN A 551 -15.11 -4.21 -48.09
N ARG A 552 -16.29 -3.93 -47.54
CA ARG A 552 -16.93 -2.60 -47.62
C ARG A 552 -16.11 -1.53 -46.90
N LEU A 553 -15.56 -1.83 -45.72
CA LEU A 553 -14.66 -0.91 -45.01
C LEU A 553 -13.37 -0.67 -45.79
N GLU A 554 -12.77 -1.71 -46.36
CA GLU A 554 -11.54 -1.59 -47.18
C GLU A 554 -11.77 -0.78 -48.46
N GLU A 555 -12.91 -0.97 -49.14
CA GLU A 555 -13.30 -0.19 -50.32
C GLU A 555 -13.54 1.28 -49.95
N TRP A 556 -14.28 1.53 -48.87
CA TRP A 556 -14.51 2.90 -48.38
C TRP A 556 -13.22 3.61 -48.01
N GLN A 557 -12.26 2.92 -47.38
CA GLN A 557 -10.95 3.51 -47.06
C GLN A 557 -10.17 3.90 -48.32
N LYS A 558 -10.25 3.10 -49.39
CA LYS A 558 -9.63 3.46 -50.68
C LYS A 558 -10.30 4.68 -51.31
N GLU A 559 -11.63 4.73 -51.29
CA GLU A 559 -12.39 5.87 -51.80
C GLU A 559 -12.07 7.16 -51.00
N CYS A 560 -12.03 7.07 -49.68
CA CYS A 560 -11.60 8.15 -48.78
C CYS A 560 -10.22 8.70 -49.18
N ALA A 561 -9.24 7.82 -49.39
CA ALA A 561 -7.90 8.22 -49.81
C ALA A 561 -7.91 8.91 -51.20
N GLN A 562 -8.69 8.39 -52.15
CA GLN A 562 -8.83 9.00 -53.49
C GLN A 562 -9.47 10.39 -53.42
N LEU A 563 -10.53 10.57 -52.62
CA LEU A 563 -11.17 11.86 -52.40
C LEU A 563 -10.21 12.88 -51.77
N ARG A 564 -9.39 12.45 -50.80
CA ARG A 564 -8.38 13.29 -50.13
C ARG A 564 -7.25 13.74 -51.05
N ILE A 565 -6.89 12.90 -52.03
CA ILE A 565 -5.90 13.24 -53.08
C ILE A 565 -6.53 14.18 -54.10
N ARG A 566 -7.77 13.91 -54.53
CA ARG A 566 -8.48 14.68 -55.56
C ARG A 566 -8.86 16.08 -55.08
N TYR A 567 -9.31 16.20 -53.83
CA TYR A 567 -9.74 17.47 -53.23
C TYR A 567 -8.95 17.72 -51.93
N PRO A 568 -7.79 18.41 -52.00
CA PRO A 568 -6.95 18.69 -50.83
C PRO A 568 -7.67 19.38 -49.67
N ILE A 569 -8.72 20.15 -49.95
CA ILE A 569 -9.58 20.80 -48.95
C ILE A 569 -10.20 19.80 -47.96
N LEU A 570 -10.46 18.57 -48.39
CA LEU A 570 -11.00 17.52 -47.52
C LEU A 570 -10.00 17.07 -46.45
N ASN A 571 -8.71 17.37 -46.59
CA ASN A 571 -7.69 17.06 -45.58
C ASN A 571 -7.81 17.94 -44.32
N TYR A 572 -8.71 18.91 -44.31
CA TYR A 572 -9.01 19.76 -43.15
C TYR A 572 -10.17 19.24 -42.31
N PHE A 573 -10.92 18.25 -42.82
CA PHE A 573 -12.15 17.76 -42.19
C PHE A 573 -12.18 16.22 -42.20
N THR A 574 -12.75 15.66 -41.15
CA THR A 574 -13.24 14.27 -41.19
C THR A 574 -14.44 14.17 -42.13
N PHE A 575 -14.66 13.04 -42.79
CA PHE A 575 -15.82 12.85 -43.66
C PHE A 575 -17.13 13.02 -42.91
N ASN A 576 -17.15 12.65 -41.63
CA ASN A 576 -18.28 12.90 -40.75
C ASN A 576 -18.53 14.40 -40.49
N GLU A 577 -17.49 15.22 -40.27
CA GLU A 577 -17.63 16.68 -40.24
C GLU A 577 -18.16 17.22 -41.57
N VAL A 578 -17.65 16.74 -42.70
CA VAL A 578 -18.12 17.16 -44.03
C VAL A 578 -19.61 16.87 -44.19
N ARG A 579 -20.07 15.66 -43.83
CA ARG A 579 -21.51 15.32 -43.90
C ARG A 579 -22.36 16.21 -42.98
N CYS A 580 -21.87 16.51 -41.78
CA CYS A 580 -22.54 17.45 -40.87
C CYS A 580 -22.62 18.86 -41.47
N LEU A 581 -21.52 19.35 -42.06
CA LEU A 581 -21.48 20.63 -42.75
C LEU A 581 -22.40 20.65 -43.97
N SER A 582 -22.45 19.59 -44.76
CA SER A 582 -23.39 19.45 -45.89
C SER A 582 -24.85 19.58 -45.42
N LYS A 583 -25.21 18.98 -44.27
CA LYS A 583 -26.54 19.16 -43.67
C LYS A 583 -26.79 20.62 -43.29
N LYS A 584 -25.85 21.28 -42.62
CA LYS A 584 -25.97 22.72 -42.27
C LYS A 584 -26.04 23.61 -43.51
N LEU A 585 -25.27 23.31 -44.55
CA LEU A 585 -25.29 24.03 -45.82
C LEU A 585 -26.65 23.89 -46.51
N ASN A 586 -27.23 22.69 -46.52
CA ASN A 586 -28.59 22.48 -47.01
C ASN A 586 -29.62 23.29 -46.22
N ASP A 587 -29.52 23.30 -44.89
CA ASP A 587 -30.42 24.08 -44.03
C ASP A 587 -30.31 25.58 -44.34
N ILE A 588 -29.08 26.10 -44.53
CA ILE A 588 -28.83 27.51 -44.85
C ILE A 588 -29.33 27.89 -46.24
N VAL A 589 -29.05 27.07 -47.25
CA VAL A 589 -29.52 27.31 -48.63
C VAL A 589 -31.05 27.26 -48.71
N ASN A 590 -31.70 26.44 -47.88
CA ASN A 590 -33.16 26.40 -47.78
C ASN A 590 -33.77 27.59 -47.00
N CYS A 591 -32.96 28.35 -46.26
CA CYS A 591 -33.42 29.55 -45.53
C CYS A 591 -33.52 30.78 -46.45
N GLY A 592 -34.33 31.76 -46.03
CA GLY A 592 -34.46 33.08 -46.68
C GLY A 592 -33.12 33.80 -46.79
N GLN A 593 -32.92 34.51 -47.91
CA GLN A 593 -31.64 35.16 -48.25
C GLN A 593 -31.15 36.12 -47.15
N GLU A 594 -32.08 36.81 -46.50
CA GLU A 594 -31.86 37.77 -45.41
C GLU A 594 -31.18 37.16 -44.17
N HIS A 595 -31.27 35.83 -43.99
CA HIS A 595 -30.67 35.13 -42.85
C HIS A 595 -29.38 34.38 -43.20
N ARG A 596 -29.08 34.18 -44.50
CA ARG A 596 -27.95 33.34 -44.94
C ARG A 596 -26.61 33.87 -44.48
N ALA A 597 -26.34 35.17 -44.65
CA ALA A 597 -25.07 35.78 -44.23
C ALA A 597 -24.77 35.53 -42.74
N LEU A 598 -25.79 35.72 -41.89
CA LEU A 598 -25.68 35.50 -40.45
C LEU A 598 -25.44 34.02 -40.11
N LEU A 599 -26.19 33.10 -40.73
CA LEU A 599 -26.03 31.67 -40.48
C LEU A 599 -24.69 31.14 -41.01
N CYS A 600 -24.21 31.62 -42.17
CA CYS A 600 -22.90 31.31 -42.71
C CYS A 600 -21.79 31.75 -41.75
N SER A 601 -21.83 33.01 -41.32
CA SER A 601 -20.86 33.56 -40.35
C SER A 601 -20.83 32.75 -39.05
N LYS A 602 -21.99 32.26 -38.58
CA LYS A 602 -22.09 31.52 -37.32
C LYS A 602 -21.70 30.04 -37.41
N PHE A 603 -22.12 29.34 -38.46
CA PHE A 603 -22.08 27.87 -38.50
C PHE A 603 -21.11 27.29 -39.53
N ILE A 604 -20.69 28.06 -40.53
CA ILE A 604 -19.81 27.60 -41.62
C ILE A 604 -18.45 28.29 -41.53
N LEU A 605 -18.42 29.61 -41.36
CA LEU A 605 -17.18 30.40 -41.35
C LEU A 605 -16.12 29.88 -40.35
N PRO A 606 -16.44 29.52 -39.09
CA PRO A 606 -15.43 29.01 -38.17
C PRO A 606 -14.72 27.73 -38.65
N PHE A 607 -15.40 26.91 -39.44
CA PHE A 607 -14.82 25.71 -40.04
C PHE A 607 -13.90 26.06 -41.21
N LEU A 608 -14.30 27.02 -42.05
CA LEU A 608 -13.47 27.49 -43.16
C LEU A 608 -12.25 28.29 -42.68
N GLN A 609 -12.34 28.96 -41.52
CA GLN A 609 -11.23 29.63 -40.84
C GLN A 609 -10.15 28.66 -40.31
N ARG A 610 -10.41 27.35 -40.33
CA ARG A 610 -9.39 26.30 -40.13
C ARG A 610 -8.43 26.20 -41.33
N ILE A 611 -8.85 26.66 -42.51
CA ILE A 611 -8.06 26.63 -43.74
C ILE A 611 -7.40 27.99 -43.97
N ASP A 612 -8.20 29.06 -43.89
CA ASP A 612 -7.74 30.44 -44.02
C ASP A 612 -8.23 31.27 -42.82
N SER A 613 -7.33 31.53 -41.88
CA SER A 613 -7.62 32.31 -40.67
C SER A 613 -8.04 33.76 -40.95
N ASN A 614 -7.74 34.29 -42.14
CA ASN A 614 -8.13 35.64 -42.55
C ASN A 614 -9.48 35.69 -43.27
N LEU A 615 -10.11 34.54 -43.49
CA LEU A 615 -11.41 34.48 -44.15
C LEU A 615 -12.46 35.22 -43.30
N SER A 616 -13.09 36.22 -43.90
CA SER A 616 -14.08 37.09 -43.24
C SER A 616 -15.51 36.85 -43.70
N ASP A 617 -15.71 36.28 -44.89
CA ASP A 617 -17.04 35.97 -45.42
C ASP A 617 -17.07 34.58 -46.09
N ALA A 618 -18.02 33.77 -45.66
CA ALA A 618 -18.26 32.43 -46.21
C ALA A 618 -19.41 32.42 -47.24
N LEU A 619 -20.23 33.48 -47.32
CA LEU A 619 -21.41 33.53 -48.17
C LEU A 619 -21.12 33.26 -49.65
N PRO A 620 -20.06 33.81 -50.28
CA PRO A 620 -19.78 33.57 -51.71
C PRO A 620 -19.53 32.10 -52.05
N PHE A 621 -19.06 31.30 -51.09
CA PHE A 621 -18.86 29.87 -51.27
C PHE A 621 -20.16 29.10 -51.02
N VAL A 622 -20.93 29.49 -49.99
CA VAL A 622 -22.23 28.86 -49.69
C VAL A 622 -23.24 29.08 -50.82
N GLU A 623 -23.19 30.21 -51.53
CA GLU A 623 -24.05 30.46 -52.70
C GLU A 623 -23.77 29.51 -53.88
N LYS A 624 -22.56 28.95 -53.97
CA LYS A 624 -22.21 27.92 -54.95
C LYS A 624 -22.74 26.53 -54.55
N TRP A 625 -23.18 26.35 -53.29
CA TRP A 625 -23.73 25.09 -52.79
C TRP A 625 -25.11 24.83 -53.40
N LYS A 626 -25.27 23.63 -53.96
CA LYS A 626 -26.54 23.08 -54.43
C LYS A 626 -27.00 22.03 -53.42
N PHE A 627 -28.30 22.00 -53.14
CA PHE A 627 -28.87 21.03 -52.22
C PHE A 627 -28.53 19.60 -52.65
N GLU A 628 -27.88 18.84 -51.78
CA GLU A 628 -27.48 17.45 -52.01
C GLU A 628 -27.64 16.65 -50.72
N ALA A 629 -28.10 15.40 -50.81
CA ALA A 629 -28.35 14.61 -49.61
C ALA A 629 -27.04 14.39 -48.84
N ALA A 630 -26.98 14.79 -47.56
CA ALA A 630 -25.77 14.70 -46.74
C ALA A 630 -25.24 13.27 -46.57
N GLU A 631 -26.13 12.27 -46.68
CA GLU A 631 -25.79 10.84 -46.63
C GLU A 631 -25.26 10.31 -47.98
N GLY A 632 -25.43 11.05 -49.09
CA GLY A 632 -24.94 10.67 -50.40
C GLY A 632 -23.47 11.03 -50.61
N ASP A 633 -22.71 10.17 -51.29
CA ASP A 633 -21.27 10.39 -51.52
C ASP A 633 -21.00 11.60 -52.43
N LYS A 634 -21.98 11.98 -53.28
CA LYS A 634 -21.96 13.22 -54.08
C LYS A 634 -21.77 14.48 -53.25
N ALA A 635 -22.26 14.51 -52.00
CA ALA A 635 -22.08 15.65 -51.12
C ALA A 635 -20.59 15.87 -50.78
N LEU A 636 -19.77 14.80 -50.74
CA LEU A 636 -18.34 14.89 -50.48
C LEU A 636 -17.59 15.48 -51.68
N ASP A 637 -17.89 15.00 -52.90
CA ASP A 637 -17.37 15.58 -54.15
C ASP A 637 -17.72 17.06 -54.26
N GLN A 638 -19.00 17.40 -54.03
CA GLN A 638 -19.46 18.77 -54.13
C GLN A 638 -18.81 19.68 -53.11
N PHE A 639 -18.64 19.21 -51.86
CA PHE A 639 -17.91 19.96 -50.84
C PHE A 639 -16.46 20.21 -51.26
N GLY A 640 -15.80 19.18 -51.80
CA GLY A 640 -14.49 19.28 -52.42
C GLY A 640 -14.45 20.38 -53.49
N ILE A 641 -15.39 20.39 -54.44
CA ILE A 641 -15.44 21.35 -55.55
C ILE A 641 -15.72 22.78 -55.06
N VAL A 642 -16.75 22.97 -54.24
CA VAL A 642 -17.23 24.31 -53.83
C VAL A 642 -16.18 25.07 -53.04
N PHE A 643 -15.44 24.38 -52.17
CA PHE A 643 -14.47 25.00 -51.27
C PHE A 643 -13.01 24.86 -51.72
N SER A 644 -12.74 24.20 -52.86
CA SER A 644 -11.38 24.09 -53.42
C SER A 644 -10.74 25.46 -53.70
N ASP A 645 -11.55 26.46 -54.10
CA ASP A 645 -11.08 27.82 -54.39
C ASP A 645 -10.37 28.47 -53.17
N ILE A 646 -10.83 28.15 -51.95
CA ILE A 646 -10.22 28.65 -50.71
C ILE A 646 -8.79 28.12 -50.59
N TRP A 647 -8.60 26.84 -50.86
CA TRP A 647 -7.29 26.20 -50.82
C TRP A 647 -6.35 26.74 -51.91
N THR A 648 -6.85 26.95 -53.13
CA THR A 648 -6.02 27.47 -54.22
C THR A 648 -5.58 28.91 -53.98
N ASN A 649 -6.43 29.75 -53.38
CA ASN A 649 -6.09 31.14 -53.09
C ASN A 649 -5.02 31.25 -51.99
N LEU A 650 -5.02 30.34 -51.01
CA LEU A 650 -4.01 30.26 -49.96
C LEU A 650 -2.59 29.97 -50.51
N LYS A 651 -2.49 29.26 -51.65
CA LYS A 651 -1.21 28.96 -52.31
C LYS A 651 -0.44 30.21 -52.74
N HIS A 652 -1.16 31.31 -52.99
CA HIS A 652 -0.58 32.55 -53.50
C HIS A 652 -0.22 33.56 -52.40
N SER A 653 -0.55 33.28 -51.12
CA SER A 653 -0.33 34.20 -49.99
C SER A 653 0.79 33.77 -49.03
N ASN A 654 1.18 32.49 -49.02
CA ASN A 654 2.15 31.94 -48.07
C ASN A 654 3.60 31.98 -48.60
N ASP A 655 4.14 33.18 -48.83
CA ASP A 655 5.55 33.38 -49.19
C ASP A 655 6.49 33.17 -47.97
N VAL A 656 7.00 31.94 -47.78
CA VAL A 656 8.02 31.66 -46.75
C VAL A 656 9.43 31.79 -47.35
N ALA A 657 10.24 32.72 -46.83
CA ALA A 657 11.59 33.01 -47.30
C ALA A 657 12.63 31.95 -46.88
N ARG A 658 13.56 31.62 -47.80
CA ARG A 658 14.58 30.54 -47.71
C ARG A 658 15.64 30.60 -46.58
N ASN A 659 15.57 31.52 -45.62
CA ASN A 659 16.66 31.75 -44.65
C ASN A 659 16.33 31.26 -43.23
N VAL A 660 15.99 29.98 -43.05
CA VAL A 660 15.65 29.44 -41.72
C VAL A 660 16.42 28.17 -41.35
N SER A 661 16.85 28.10 -40.09
CA SER A 661 17.64 27.01 -39.53
C SER A 661 16.72 25.85 -39.14
N LEU A 662 16.80 24.72 -39.85
CA LEU A 662 15.96 23.54 -39.63
C LEU A 662 16.15 22.85 -38.27
N ARG A 663 17.04 23.33 -37.38
CA ARG A 663 17.34 22.74 -36.05
C ARG A 663 17.44 21.20 -36.04
N GLY A 664 17.95 20.61 -37.13
CA GLY A 664 18.10 19.16 -37.29
C GLY A 664 16.86 18.41 -37.77
N LEU A 665 15.74 19.08 -38.08
CA LEU A 665 14.61 18.48 -38.79
C LEU A 665 15.02 18.07 -40.21
N GLU A 666 14.55 16.90 -40.61
CA GLU A 666 14.79 16.35 -41.93
C GLU A 666 13.49 16.24 -42.73
N TYR A 667 13.57 16.62 -44.00
CA TYR A 667 12.48 16.50 -44.97
C TYR A 667 12.31 15.06 -45.46
N GLY A 668 11.09 14.71 -45.86
CA GLY A 668 10.76 13.42 -46.48
C GLY A 668 10.69 12.25 -45.50
N LYS A 669 10.84 12.50 -44.19
CA LYS A 669 10.69 11.49 -43.13
C LYS A 669 10.03 12.08 -41.89
N PRO A 670 9.40 11.26 -41.02
CA PRO A 670 8.90 11.73 -39.73
C PRO A 670 10.07 12.18 -38.84
N ASN A 671 9.85 13.15 -37.96
CA ASN A 671 10.86 13.60 -36.98
C ASN A 671 10.33 13.37 -35.55
N LEU A 672 10.86 12.38 -34.83
CA LEU A 672 10.43 12.08 -33.47
C LEU A 672 11.16 12.97 -32.45
N ILE A 673 10.38 13.67 -31.61
CA ILE A 673 10.86 14.55 -30.55
C ILE A 673 10.32 14.03 -29.21
N ILE A 674 11.23 13.68 -28.30
CA ILE A 674 10.86 13.29 -26.93
C ILE A 674 11.02 14.49 -26.00
N GLN A 675 9.90 14.99 -25.46
CA GLN A 675 9.83 16.23 -24.69
C GLN A 675 8.90 16.10 -23.47
N ASN A 676 9.26 16.72 -22.34
CA ASN A 676 8.38 16.72 -21.16
C ASN A 676 7.09 17.52 -21.43
N ALA A 677 5.92 17.00 -21.03
CA ALA A 677 4.61 17.63 -21.19
C ALA A 677 4.54 19.08 -20.65
N ASN A 678 5.26 19.39 -19.56
CA ASN A 678 5.33 20.74 -18.99
C ASN A 678 6.05 21.76 -19.90
N LYS A 679 6.66 21.32 -21.00
CA LYS A 679 7.38 22.12 -21.98
C LYS A 679 6.69 22.14 -23.35
N MET A 680 5.34 22.04 -23.35
CA MET A 680 4.51 22.05 -24.57
C MET A 680 4.82 23.22 -25.50
N LEU A 681 5.01 24.43 -24.96
CA LEU A 681 5.34 25.63 -25.75
C LEU A 681 6.65 25.54 -26.54
N ASN A 682 7.52 24.58 -26.26
CA ASN A 682 8.74 24.39 -27.05
C ASN A 682 8.44 24.10 -28.53
N ILE A 683 7.23 23.64 -28.85
CA ILE A 683 6.77 23.51 -30.23
C ILE A 683 6.79 24.85 -30.98
N LEU A 684 6.50 25.97 -30.30
CA LEU A 684 6.50 27.31 -30.92
C LEU A 684 7.89 27.70 -31.43
N GLU A 685 8.95 27.28 -30.75
CA GLU A 685 10.32 27.50 -31.21
C GLU A 685 10.63 26.70 -32.48
N LEU A 686 10.04 25.51 -32.62
CA LEU A 686 10.17 24.70 -33.83
C LEU A 686 9.52 25.42 -35.03
N PHE A 687 8.32 25.93 -34.84
CA PHE A 687 7.59 26.69 -35.87
C PHE A 687 8.28 28.00 -36.23
N LYS A 688 8.80 28.73 -35.23
CA LYS A 688 9.66 29.91 -35.47
C LYS A 688 10.89 29.57 -36.30
N SER A 689 11.50 28.40 -36.06
CA SER A 689 12.70 27.93 -36.79
C SER A 689 12.44 27.53 -38.25
N VAL A 690 11.18 27.45 -38.66
CA VAL A 690 10.78 27.28 -40.07
C VAL A 690 10.06 28.51 -40.63
N GLY A 691 9.95 29.59 -39.85
CA GLY A 691 9.34 30.84 -40.28
C GLY A 691 7.82 30.79 -40.41
N VAL A 692 7.15 29.83 -39.76
CA VAL A 692 5.69 29.64 -39.83
C VAL A 692 5.06 29.97 -38.47
N THR A 693 3.97 30.72 -38.47
CA THR A 693 3.12 30.89 -37.28
C THR A 693 2.20 29.67 -37.16
N PRO A 694 2.24 28.91 -36.05
CA PRO A 694 1.43 27.70 -35.94
C PRO A 694 -0.05 28.05 -35.79
N HIS A 695 -0.88 27.41 -36.60
CA HIS A 695 -2.34 27.41 -36.49
C HIS A 695 -2.86 25.98 -36.32
N SER A 696 -4.16 25.82 -36.09
CA SER A 696 -4.77 24.51 -35.80
C SER A 696 -4.63 23.47 -36.92
N GLU A 697 -4.46 23.88 -38.17
CA GLU A 697 -4.21 22.95 -39.27
C GLU A 697 -2.81 22.31 -39.20
N HIS A 698 -1.86 23.03 -38.60
CA HIS A 698 -0.46 22.62 -38.49
C HIS A 698 -0.20 21.69 -37.30
N ILE A 699 -0.94 21.87 -36.20
CA ILE A 699 -0.71 21.13 -34.95
C ILE A 699 -1.97 20.37 -34.55
N LEU A 700 -1.88 19.04 -34.49
CA LEU A 700 -2.91 18.18 -33.89
C LEU A 700 -2.45 17.71 -32.51
N ILE A 701 -3.19 18.10 -31.47
CA ILE A 701 -2.96 17.65 -30.09
C ILE A 701 -3.84 16.42 -29.84
N CYS A 702 -3.21 15.27 -29.61
CA CYS A 702 -3.92 14.05 -29.26
C CYS A 702 -4.55 14.16 -27.87
N LYS A 703 -5.81 13.75 -27.81
CA LYS A 703 -6.66 13.64 -26.63
C LYS A 703 -7.24 12.21 -26.61
N GLU A 704 -7.85 11.81 -25.50
CA GLU A 704 -8.47 10.47 -25.36
C GLU A 704 -9.52 10.16 -26.44
N ASN A 705 -10.13 11.21 -26.99
CA ASN A 705 -11.16 11.14 -28.01
C ASN A 705 -10.68 11.45 -29.43
N THR A 706 -9.38 11.73 -29.63
CA THR A 706 -8.85 11.98 -30.98
C THR A 706 -8.99 10.72 -31.81
N THR A 707 -9.60 10.86 -32.98
CA THR A 707 -9.89 9.78 -33.90
C THR A 707 -8.70 9.47 -34.81
N GLU A 708 -8.66 8.24 -35.32
CA GLU A 708 -7.69 7.83 -36.34
C GLU A 708 -7.76 8.73 -37.59
N GLU A 709 -8.97 9.15 -37.98
CA GLU A 709 -9.19 9.97 -39.18
C GLU A 709 -8.63 11.40 -39.03
N GLU A 710 -8.68 12.01 -37.84
CA GLU A 710 -8.06 13.33 -37.62
C GLU A 710 -6.54 13.29 -37.84
N ILE A 711 -5.90 12.19 -37.44
CA ILE A 711 -4.47 11.97 -37.63
C ILE A 711 -4.20 11.71 -39.12
N GLU A 712 -5.04 10.91 -39.78
CA GLU A 712 -5.01 10.70 -41.23
C GLU A 712 -5.09 12.03 -41.99
N CYS A 713 -6.02 12.92 -41.63
CA CYS A 713 -6.11 14.28 -42.16
C CYS A 713 -4.79 15.06 -42.02
N LEU A 714 -4.16 15.06 -40.84
CA LEU A 714 -2.87 15.75 -40.62
C LEU A 714 -1.77 15.20 -41.55
N LEU A 715 -1.70 13.86 -41.69
CA LEU A 715 -0.70 13.22 -42.55
C LEU A 715 -0.91 13.58 -44.02
N PHE A 716 -2.15 13.55 -44.50
CA PHE A 716 -2.47 13.98 -45.87
C PHE A 716 -2.20 15.47 -46.09
N ARG A 717 -2.43 16.35 -45.09
CA ARG A 717 -2.04 17.77 -45.18
C ARG A 717 -0.53 17.91 -45.38
N ALA A 718 0.27 17.19 -44.59
CA ALA A 718 1.74 17.22 -44.72
C ALA A 718 2.24 16.75 -46.09
N ILE A 719 1.68 15.64 -46.60
CA ILE A 719 2.06 15.07 -47.89
C ILE A 719 1.60 15.95 -49.06
N THR A 720 0.33 16.34 -49.08
CA THR A 720 -0.27 17.08 -50.19
C THR A 720 0.28 18.49 -50.30
N SER A 721 0.55 19.18 -49.19
CA SER A 721 1.24 20.48 -49.22
C SER A 721 2.62 20.36 -49.87
N ALA A 722 3.37 19.29 -49.62
CA ALA A 722 4.70 19.10 -50.19
C ALA A 722 4.68 18.75 -51.69
N LYS A 723 3.70 17.97 -52.17
CA LYS A 723 3.55 17.61 -53.59
C LYS A 723 3.27 18.82 -54.50
N VAL A 724 2.48 19.78 -54.02
CA VAL A 724 2.19 21.01 -54.77
C VAL A 724 3.47 21.82 -55.06
N HIS A 725 4.46 21.77 -54.17
CA HIS A 725 5.73 22.48 -54.36
C HIS A 725 6.63 21.83 -55.44
N GLU A 726 6.56 20.51 -55.64
CA GLU A 726 7.30 19.82 -56.72
C GLU A 726 6.81 20.23 -58.12
N GLU A 727 5.50 20.46 -58.30
CA GLU A 727 4.89 20.78 -59.60
C GLU A 727 5.18 22.22 -60.06
N THR A 728 5.14 23.20 -59.14
CA THR A 728 5.49 24.61 -59.43
C THR A 728 6.95 24.79 -59.86
N ASP A 729 7.87 24.05 -59.24
CA ASP A 729 9.32 24.12 -59.54
C ASP A 729 9.68 23.54 -60.92
N TYR A 730 8.79 22.73 -61.52
CA TYR A 730 8.93 22.16 -62.86
C TYR A 730 8.34 23.06 -63.96
N GLN A 731 7.21 23.73 -63.71
CA GLN A 731 6.56 24.65 -64.66
C GLN A 731 7.40 25.92 -64.89
N ASP A 732 7.96 26.51 -63.82
CA ASP A 732 8.83 27.68 -63.92
C ASP A 732 10.09 27.42 -64.77
N LYS A 733 10.62 26.19 -64.73
CA LYS A 733 11.78 25.77 -65.55
C LYS A 733 11.43 25.55 -67.03
N GLN A 734 10.15 25.32 -67.35
CA GLN A 734 9.68 25.14 -68.73
C GLN A 734 9.32 26.49 -69.38
N GLU A 735 8.68 27.41 -68.65
CA GLU A 735 8.36 28.75 -69.18
C GLU A 735 9.62 29.58 -69.45
N GLN A 736 10.67 29.45 -68.62
CA GLN A 736 11.97 30.08 -68.88
C GLN A 736 12.72 29.51 -70.09
N LYS A 737 12.36 28.31 -70.59
CA LYS A 737 12.96 27.71 -71.79
C LYS A 737 12.29 28.14 -73.10
N LEU A 738 11.08 28.73 -73.06
CA LEU A 738 10.30 29.09 -74.25
C LEU A 738 10.34 30.59 -74.60
N ALA A 739 10.82 31.46 -73.71
CA ALA A 739 10.97 32.89 -73.98
C ALA A 739 12.37 33.24 -74.54
N ALA A 740 12.57 33.03 -75.84
CA ALA A 740 13.79 33.46 -76.54
C ALA A 740 13.69 34.92 -77.00
N THR A 741 13.91 35.88 -76.10
CA THR A 741 14.43 37.25 -76.39
C THR A 741 14.74 37.96 -75.07
N PRO A 742 15.86 38.71 -74.94
CA PRO A 742 16.27 39.28 -73.66
C PRO A 742 15.70 40.69 -73.43
N PRO A 743 14.96 40.95 -72.33
CA PRO A 743 14.84 42.27 -71.72
C PRO A 743 15.83 42.40 -70.53
N PRO A 744 16.08 43.64 -70.04
CA PRO A 744 17.18 43.94 -69.12
C PRO A 744 17.00 43.30 -67.72
N PRO A 745 18.11 43.16 -66.95
CA PRO A 745 18.10 42.43 -65.68
C PRO A 745 17.39 43.24 -64.60
N ILE A 746 16.09 43.00 -64.42
CA ILE A 746 15.43 43.27 -63.15
C ILE A 746 15.57 41.97 -62.34
N PRO A 747 16.22 41.98 -61.16
CA PRO A 747 16.31 40.81 -60.32
C PRO A 747 14.94 40.57 -59.65
N SER A 748 14.01 39.95 -60.36
CA SER A 748 12.89 39.28 -59.71
C SER A 748 13.46 38.05 -59.01
N LYS A 749 13.79 38.19 -57.72
CA LYS A 749 14.07 37.06 -56.83
C LYS A 749 12.83 36.14 -56.83
N GLN A 750 12.83 35.11 -57.66
CA GLN A 750 11.89 33.99 -57.52
C GLN A 750 12.24 33.26 -56.22
N ILE A 751 11.36 33.36 -55.23
CA ILE A 751 11.48 32.70 -53.92
C ILE A 751 10.94 31.28 -54.12
N ALA A 752 11.79 30.24 -54.11
CA ALA A 752 11.22 28.88 -54.00
C ALA A 752 10.70 28.68 -52.57
N LEU A 753 9.42 28.35 -52.50
CA LEU A 753 8.61 28.11 -51.32
C LEU A 753 9.01 26.78 -50.66
N GLN A 754 9.16 26.75 -49.33
CA GLN A 754 9.35 25.51 -48.56
C GLN A 754 8.02 25.00 -47.99
N PRO A 755 7.83 23.67 -47.89
CA PRO A 755 6.61 23.10 -47.34
C PRO A 755 6.47 23.41 -45.85
N PRO A 756 5.23 23.65 -45.36
CA PRO A 756 4.98 23.96 -43.96
C PRO A 756 5.23 22.75 -43.04
N LEU A 757 5.57 23.04 -41.78
CA LEU A 757 5.73 22.05 -40.73
C LEU A 757 4.37 21.61 -40.18
N TYR A 758 4.14 20.30 -40.11
CA TYR A 758 3.01 19.71 -39.41
C TYR A 758 3.47 18.93 -38.19
N CYS A 759 2.69 18.95 -37.12
CA CYS A 759 3.04 18.29 -35.86
C CYS A 759 1.88 17.50 -35.25
N LEU A 760 2.17 16.24 -34.91
CA LEU A 760 1.33 15.42 -34.03
C LEU A 760 1.89 15.47 -32.61
N MET A 761 1.09 15.95 -31.65
CA MET A 761 1.51 16.11 -30.26
C MET A 761 0.81 15.10 -29.34
N TRP A 762 1.58 14.50 -28.44
CA TRP A 762 1.14 13.62 -27.35
C TRP A 762 0.39 12.34 -27.77
N PRO A 763 0.90 11.53 -28.73
CA PRO A 763 0.24 10.30 -29.17
C PRO A 763 -0.04 9.28 -28.06
N GLU A 764 0.62 9.40 -26.91
CA GLU A 764 0.35 8.64 -25.69
C GLU A 764 -1.01 8.92 -25.03
N MET A 765 -1.67 10.01 -25.37
CA MET A 765 -3.02 10.31 -24.88
C MET A 765 -4.11 9.54 -25.63
N LEU A 766 -3.75 8.83 -26.70
CA LEU A 766 -4.69 8.03 -27.48
C LEU A 766 -5.02 6.72 -26.75
N PRO A 767 -6.29 6.26 -26.77
CA PRO A 767 -6.64 4.92 -26.34
C PRO A 767 -5.83 3.86 -27.09
N LEU A 768 -5.54 2.74 -26.43
CA LEU A 768 -4.69 1.69 -26.99
C LEU A 768 -5.17 1.23 -28.38
N GLU A 769 -6.46 0.97 -28.53
CA GLU A 769 -7.05 0.57 -29.81
C GLU A 769 -6.85 1.60 -30.92
N THR A 770 -7.01 2.89 -30.61
CA THR A 770 -6.78 3.98 -31.56
C THR A 770 -5.29 4.09 -31.90
N LEU A 771 -4.41 3.96 -30.91
CA LEU A 771 -2.96 4.00 -31.10
C LEU A 771 -2.48 2.86 -32.02
N GLU A 772 -3.02 1.65 -31.87
CA GLU A 772 -2.71 0.51 -32.74
C GLU A 772 -3.11 0.77 -34.20
N ARG A 773 -4.25 1.43 -34.41
CA ARG A 773 -4.71 1.82 -35.75
C ARG A 773 -3.84 2.93 -36.34
N VAL A 774 -3.46 3.92 -35.53
CA VAL A 774 -2.53 4.99 -35.91
C VAL A 774 -1.16 4.42 -36.30
N LEU A 775 -0.67 3.38 -35.62
CA LEU A 775 0.56 2.68 -36.03
C LEU A 775 0.44 2.07 -37.42
N LYS A 776 -0.69 1.40 -37.71
CA LYS A 776 -0.96 0.86 -39.04
C LYS A 776 -1.02 1.98 -40.08
N LEU A 777 -1.68 3.09 -39.75
CA LEU A 777 -1.78 4.27 -40.62
C LEU A 777 -0.41 4.87 -40.94
N PHE A 778 0.45 5.12 -39.94
CA PHE A 778 1.82 5.59 -40.14
C PHE A 778 2.64 4.59 -40.98
N HIS A 779 2.46 3.29 -40.74
CA HIS A 779 3.12 2.29 -41.54
C HIS A 779 2.68 2.35 -43.01
N THR A 780 1.38 2.32 -43.28
CA THR A 780 0.82 2.35 -44.64
C THR A 780 1.22 3.61 -45.38
N LEU A 781 1.05 4.79 -44.78
CA LEU A 781 1.21 6.08 -45.45
C LEU A 781 2.65 6.60 -45.51
N LEU A 782 3.51 6.26 -44.56
CA LEU A 782 4.86 6.87 -44.45
C LEU A 782 6.02 5.88 -44.43
N LEU A 783 5.82 4.66 -43.90
CA LEU A 783 6.95 3.76 -43.58
C LEU A 783 6.96 2.45 -44.39
N SER A 784 5.92 2.16 -45.18
CA SER A 784 5.88 0.99 -46.07
C SER A 784 6.88 1.18 -47.21
N GLU A 785 7.40 0.10 -47.78
CA GLU A 785 8.36 0.20 -48.90
C GLU A 785 7.77 0.99 -50.09
N ASN A 786 6.49 0.78 -50.37
CA ASN A 786 5.75 1.54 -51.38
C ASN A 786 5.68 3.03 -51.03
N ALA A 787 5.28 3.38 -49.80
CA ALA A 787 5.20 4.77 -49.36
C ALA A 787 6.57 5.45 -49.37
N LEU A 788 7.62 4.77 -48.90
CA LEU A 788 8.99 5.30 -48.92
C LEU A 788 9.48 5.56 -50.35
N ASN A 789 9.13 4.69 -51.30
CA ASN A 789 9.47 4.87 -52.71
C ASN A 789 8.69 6.04 -53.35
N GLU A 790 7.39 6.15 -53.08
CA GLU A 790 6.55 7.24 -53.58
C GLU A 790 6.95 8.60 -52.97
N LEU A 791 7.20 8.65 -51.67
CA LEU A 791 7.52 9.87 -50.93
C LEU A 791 9.01 10.25 -50.99
N LYS A 792 9.86 9.43 -51.62
CA LYS A 792 11.31 9.68 -51.73
C LYS A 792 11.65 11.05 -52.33
N LYS A 793 10.76 11.57 -53.19
CA LYS A 793 10.92 12.86 -53.86
C LYS A 793 10.12 13.99 -53.21
N THR A 794 9.21 13.66 -52.30
CA THR A 794 8.29 14.60 -51.67
C THR A 794 8.86 15.10 -50.35
N PRO A 795 9.30 16.38 -50.28
CA PRO A 795 9.98 16.91 -49.10
C PRO A 795 8.97 17.32 -48.02
N TYR A 796 8.09 16.42 -47.57
CA TYR A 796 7.16 16.74 -46.49
C TYR A 796 7.90 16.95 -45.16
N LEU A 797 7.36 17.82 -44.30
CA LEU A 797 7.94 18.13 -43.00
C LEU A 797 6.95 17.79 -41.88
N LEU A 798 7.17 16.63 -41.24
CA LEU A 798 6.32 16.11 -40.18
C LEU A 798 7.12 15.91 -38.89
N ALA A 799 6.61 16.42 -37.78
CA ALA A 799 7.13 16.22 -36.44
C ALA A 799 6.14 15.42 -35.57
N VAL A 800 6.64 14.49 -34.78
CA VAL A 800 5.88 13.77 -33.75
C VAL A 800 6.48 14.10 -32.40
N MET A 801 5.74 14.84 -31.57
CA MET A 801 6.17 15.22 -30.23
C MET A 801 5.51 14.31 -29.20
N SER A 802 6.31 13.56 -28.45
CA SER A 802 5.83 12.59 -27.46
C SER A 802 6.46 12.86 -26.09
N ASN A 803 5.69 12.65 -25.02
CA ASN A 803 6.21 12.72 -23.66
C ASN A 803 6.86 11.42 -23.19
N SER A 804 6.62 10.32 -23.90
CA SER A 804 7.00 8.98 -23.51
C SER A 804 7.80 8.30 -24.61
N PRO A 805 9.09 7.98 -24.39
CA PRO A 805 9.86 7.20 -25.34
C PRO A 805 9.32 5.76 -25.50
N ASN A 806 8.49 5.30 -24.55
CA ASN A 806 7.95 3.94 -24.51
C ASN A 806 6.58 3.79 -25.16
N ASN A 807 5.96 4.90 -25.60
CA ASN A 807 4.73 4.83 -26.38
C ASN A 807 4.97 4.04 -27.70
N MET A 808 4.02 3.21 -28.12
CA MET A 808 4.20 2.31 -29.28
C MET A 808 4.60 3.07 -30.56
N LEU A 809 4.00 4.24 -30.82
CA LEU A 809 4.35 5.08 -31.98
C LEU A 809 5.76 5.66 -31.82
N SER A 810 6.13 6.07 -30.61
CA SER A 810 7.48 6.56 -30.31
C SER A 810 8.55 5.48 -30.51
N GLN A 811 8.27 4.23 -30.10
CA GLN A 811 9.16 3.09 -30.34
C GLN A 811 9.33 2.83 -31.84
N LYS A 812 8.23 2.84 -32.61
CA LYS A 812 8.26 2.64 -34.06
C LYS A 812 9.04 3.75 -34.78
N LEU A 813 8.93 4.98 -34.31
CA LEU A 813 9.60 6.16 -34.87
C LEU A 813 11.00 6.43 -34.28
N ASN A 814 11.49 5.59 -33.36
CA ASN A 814 12.79 5.79 -32.73
C ASN A 814 13.98 5.90 -33.71
N PRO A 815 14.00 5.22 -34.89
CA PRO A 815 15.02 5.44 -35.91
C PRO A 815 15.06 6.87 -36.46
N PHE A 816 13.97 7.62 -36.32
CA PHE A 816 13.82 9.00 -36.80
C PHE A 816 13.87 10.03 -35.67
N ARG A 817 14.43 9.64 -34.52
CA ARG A 817 14.52 10.50 -33.33
C ARG A 817 15.57 11.59 -33.51
N LEU A 818 15.19 12.82 -33.18
CA LEU A 818 16.15 13.93 -33.12
C LEU A 818 17.09 13.77 -31.93
N SER A 819 18.39 13.91 -32.18
CA SER A 819 19.44 13.83 -31.16
C SER A 819 19.41 14.99 -30.17
N GLN A 820 18.90 16.15 -30.58
CA GLN A 820 18.83 17.36 -29.77
C GLN A 820 17.40 17.62 -29.26
N ARG A 821 17.28 18.01 -28.00
CA ARG A 821 16.01 18.49 -27.44
C ARG A 821 15.73 19.89 -27.95
N ILE A 822 14.46 20.16 -28.26
CA ILE A 822 14.02 21.52 -28.60
C ILE A 822 13.94 22.32 -27.30
N VAL A 823 14.72 23.39 -27.22
CA VAL A 823 14.68 24.37 -26.13
C VAL A 823 14.14 25.67 -26.70
N MET A 824 13.08 26.16 -26.06
CA MET A 824 12.45 27.44 -26.39
C MET A 824 13.32 28.61 -25.95
N ASN A 825 13.41 29.64 -26.79
CA ASN A 825 13.94 30.93 -26.38
C ASN A 825 12.84 31.71 -25.65
N ASP A 826 13.15 32.28 -24.50
CA ASP A 826 12.20 33.05 -23.66
C ASP A 826 11.55 34.23 -24.41
N GLN A 827 12.15 34.70 -25.51
CA GLN A 827 11.57 35.75 -26.34
C GLN A 827 10.54 35.25 -27.37
N THR A 828 10.52 33.95 -27.71
CA THR A 828 9.70 33.42 -28.80
C THR A 828 8.18 33.55 -28.54
N PRO A 829 7.65 33.16 -27.37
CA PRO A 829 6.23 33.36 -27.08
C PRO A 829 5.82 34.84 -27.12
N ASN A 830 6.70 35.74 -26.68
CA ASN A 830 6.46 37.19 -26.70
C ASN A 830 6.26 37.72 -28.13
N HIS A 831 7.17 37.37 -29.05
CA HIS A 831 7.06 37.79 -30.44
C HIS A 831 5.77 37.27 -31.09
N LEU A 832 5.39 36.02 -30.80
CA LEU A 832 4.15 35.43 -31.31
C LEU A 832 2.91 36.13 -30.74
N ILE A 833 2.88 36.43 -29.45
CA ILE A 833 1.75 37.16 -28.85
C ILE A 833 1.62 38.58 -29.42
N GLU A 834 2.70 39.31 -29.59
CA GLU A 834 2.69 40.64 -30.24
C GLU A 834 2.21 40.57 -31.70
N GLN A 835 2.48 39.45 -32.39
CA GLN A 835 1.95 39.18 -33.72
C GLN A 835 0.45 38.87 -33.70
N LEU A 836 -0.03 38.07 -32.74
CA LEU A 836 -1.41 37.57 -32.70
C LEU A 836 -2.41 38.53 -32.02
N TYR A 837 -1.98 39.32 -31.04
CA TYR A 837 -2.87 40.10 -30.17
C TYR A 837 -2.54 41.59 -30.15
N CYS A 838 -3.53 42.39 -29.76
CA CYS A 838 -3.34 43.80 -29.40
C CYS A 838 -2.77 43.90 -27.97
N ASN A 839 -1.87 44.86 -27.76
CA ASN A 839 -1.22 45.06 -26.46
C ASN A 839 -1.95 46.08 -25.56
N GLU A 840 -2.89 46.86 -26.11
CA GLU A 840 -3.56 47.95 -25.40
C GLU A 840 -5.09 47.82 -25.46
N LEU A 841 -5.74 47.88 -24.30
CA LEU A 841 -7.19 47.70 -24.18
C LEU A 841 -7.97 48.83 -24.88
N GLU A 842 -7.51 50.07 -24.78
CA GLU A 842 -8.15 51.23 -25.42
C GLU A 842 -8.07 51.15 -26.94
N ALA A 843 -6.92 50.73 -27.47
CA ALA A 843 -6.71 50.52 -28.89
C ALA A 843 -7.65 49.42 -29.43
N PHE A 844 -7.85 48.34 -28.68
CA PHE A 844 -8.83 47.30 -29.02
C PHE A 844 -10.28 47.82 -28.97
N ALA A 845 -10.62 48.61 -27.95
CA ALA A 845 -11.99 49.10 -27.75
C ALA A 845 -12.44 50.12 -28.82
N SER A 846 -11.49 50.83 -29.44
CA SER A 846 -11.78 51.89 -30.41
C SER A 846 -12.50 51.39 -31.68
N PRO A 847 -13.56 52.08 -32.15
CA PRO A 847 -14.26 51.72 -33.38
C PRO A 847 -13.51 52.09 -34.68
N ASN A 848 -12.45 52.92 -34.61
CA ASN A 848 -11.78 53.48 -35.78
C ASN A 848 -10.59 52.64 -36.31
N SER A 849 -10.31 51.48 -35.72
CA SER A 849 -9.12 50.65 -36.05
C SER A 849 -9.38 49.57 -37.13
N SER A 850 -10.32 49.81 -38.06
CA SER A 850 -10.93 48.75 -38.89
C SER A 850 -9.98 48.02 -39.85
N VAL A 851 -8.81 48.59 -40.18
CA VAL A 851 -7.94 48.05 -41.24
C VAL A 851 -6.93 47.00 -40.73
N ASN A 852 -6.73 46.84 -39.42
CA ASN A 852 -5.82 45.83 -38.84
C ASN A 852 -6.15 45.55 -37.36
N ARG A 853 -7.42 45.24 -37.07
CA ARG A 853 -7.82 44.90 -35.69
C ARG A 853 -7.24 43.54 -35.31
N LYS A 854 -6.63 43.44 -34.13
CA LYS A 854 -6.20 42.16 -33.53
C LYS A 854 -7.08 41.85 -32.32
N PRO A 855 -7.31 40.57 -32.00
CA PRO A 855 -7.97 40.19 -30.75
C PRO A 855 -7.17 40.69 -29.55
N PHE A 856 -7.80 40.71 -28.37
CA PHE A 856 -7.16 41.15 -27.13
C PHE A 856 -7.21 40.08 -26.04
N VAL A 857 -6.17 39.96 -25.23
CA VAL A 857 -6.13 39.00 -24.11
C VAL A 857 -5.57 39.72 -22.88
N GLN A 858 -6.23 39.51 -21.74
CA GLN A 858 -5.82 40.07 -20.45
C GLN A 858 -5.97 39.02 -19.37
N LEU A 859 -4.93 38.89 -18.55
CA LEU A 859 -4.91 37.97 -17.43
C LEU A 859 -5.16 38.73 -16.12
N TYR A 860 -6.02 38.17 -15.27
CA TYR A 860 -6.33 38.67 -13.94
C TYR A 860 -5.89 37.62 -12.92
N ILE A 861 -4.88 37.97 -12.12
CA ILE A 861 -4.32 37.12 -11.07
C ILE A 861 -4.51 37.79 -9.71
N SER A 862 -4.31 37.07 -8.63
CA SER A 862 -4.39 37.62 -7.27
C SER A 862 -3.58 36.77 -6.31
N ASP A 863 -2.97 37.38 -5.30
CA ASP A 863 -2.20 36.66 -4.28
C ASP A 863 -3.10 36.04 -3.18
N GLN A 864 -4.41 36.32 -3.16
CA GLN A 864 -5.39 35.73 -2.24
C GLN A 864 -6.77 35.56 -2.89
N ILE A 865 -7.58 34.64 -2.35
CA ILE A 865 -8.99 34.49 -2.74
C ILE A 865 -9.76 35.73 -2.28
N GLY A 866 -10.67 36.24 -3.12
CA GLY A 866 -11.56 37.35 -2.76
C GLY A 866 -10.98 38.75 -2.95
N MET A 867 -9.80 38.91 -3.59
CA MET A 867 -9.17 40.22 -3.84
C MET A 867 -9.87 41.09 -4.92
N GLY A 868 -11.06 40.72 -5.37
CA GLY A 868 -11.85 41.55 -6.30
C GLY A 868 -11.51 41.40 -7.79
N LYS A 869 -10.90 40.29 -8.24
CA LYS A 869 -10.62 40.03 -9.67
C LYS A 869 -11.85 40.19 -10.57
N SER A 870 -12.95 39.50 -10.26
CA SER A 870 -14.19 39.63 -11.04
C SER A 870 -14.73 41.06 -11.03
N PHE A 871 -14.59 41.79 -9.93
CA PHE A 871 -14.99 43.21 -9.85
C PHE A 871 -14.14 44.09 -10.77
N LYS A 872 -12.82 43.85 -10.83
CA LYS A 872 -11.93 44.57 -11.75
C LYS A 872 -12.24 44.24 -13.22
N ILE A 873 -12.53 42.97 -13.53
CA ILE A 873 -13.02 42.55 -14.85
C ILE A 873 -14.29 43.31 -15.24
N GLU A 874 -15.25 43.43 -14.33
CA GLU A 874 -16.49 44.20 -14.56
C GLU A 874 -16.22 45.69 -14.80
N GLN A 875 -15.24 46.29 -14.08
CA GLN A 875 -14.81 47.67 -14.33
C GLN A 875 -14.21 47.86 -15.73
N ASP A 876 -13.38 46.92 -16.17
CA ASP A 876 -12.72 46.99 -17.48
C ASP A 876 -13.75 46.76 -18.60
N ILE A 877 -14.69 45.82 -18.41
CA ILE A 877 -15.88 45.64 -19.27
C ILE A 877 -16.69 46.94 -19.35
N ALA A 878 -16.95 47.61 -18.22
CA ALA A 878 -17.66 48.88 -18.20
C ALA A 878 -16.90 49.99 -18.95
N SER A 879 -15.57 49.99 -18.87
CA SER A 879 -14.70 50.96 -19.55
C SER A 879 -14.73 50.77 -21.07
N ILE A 880 -14.64 49.53 -21.55
CA ILE A 880 -14.81 49.20 -22.97
C ILE A 880 -16.20 49.60 -23.45
N ARG A 881 -17.26 49.34 -22.65
CA ARG A 881 -18.64 49.67 -23.03
C ARG A 881 -18.86 51.18 -23.18
N LYS A 882 -18.11 52.01 -22.43
CA LYS A 882 -18.11 53.47 -22.61
C LYS A 882 -17.50 53.89 -23.94
N ILE A 883 -16.43 53.22 -24.37
CA ILE A 883 -15.73 53.50 -25.65
C ILE A 883 -16.54 52.93 -26.83
N ASN A 884 -17.10 51.73 -26.67
CA ASN A 884 -17.87 51.02 -27.68
C ASN A 884 -19.19 50.49 -27.11
N PRO A 885 -20.30 51.22 -27.29
CA PRO A 885 -21.62 50.82 -26.80
C PRO A 885 -22.16 49.51 -27.40
N LYS A 886 -21.62 49.07 -28.55
CA LYS A 886 -22.02 47.83 -29.23
C LYS A 886 -21.32 46.58 -28.68
N MET A 887 -20.54 46.71 -27.60
CA MET A 887 -19.84 45.59 -26.98
C MET A 887 -20.76 44.68 -26.15
N GLN A 888 -20.56 43.38 -26.28
CA GLN A 888 -21.23 42.33 -25.52
C GLN A 888 -20.21 41.58 -24.64
N ALA A 889 -20.63 41.15 -23.45
CA ALA A 889 -19.77 40.40 -22.53
C ALA A 889 -20.38 39.03 -22.23
N VAL A 890 -19.54 37.99 -22.24
CA VAL A 890 -19.93 36.59 -22.01
C VAL A 890 -19.05 36.01 -20.91
N ARG A 891 -19.66 35.61 -19.78
CA ARG A 891 -18.96 34.90 -18.70
C ARG A 891 -19.06 33.40 -18.86
N ILE A 892 -17.93 32.70 -18.81
CA ILE A 892 -17.80 31.24 -18.90
C ILE A 892 -17.04 30.76 -17.67
N ALA A 893 -17.65 29.89 -16.87
CA ALA A 893 -17.06 29.37 -15.63
C ALA A 893 -16.60 27.92 -15.81
N PHE A 894 -15.35 27.64 -15.44
CA PHE A 894 -14.71 26.33 -15.48
C PHE A 894 -14.56 25.79 -14.05
N ASN A 895 -15.53 24.98 -13.60
CA ASN A 895 -15.65 24.57 -12.19
C ASN A 895 -15.41 23.06 -11.93
N SER A 896 -14.98 22.30 -12.93
CA SER A 896 -14.82 20.84 -12.86
C SER A 896 -13.35 20.42 -12.77
N ASN A 897 -13.07 19.28 -12.14
CA ASN A 897 -11.75 18.64 -12.13
C ASN A 897 -11.37 18.02 -13.48
N THR A 898 -12.34 17.45 -14.17
CA THR A 898 -12.21 17.03 -15.57
C THR A 898 -12.67 18.17 -16.47
N MET A 899 -11.84 18.54 -17.45
CA MET A 899 -12.21 19.59 -18.38
C MET A 899 -13.06 19.00 -19.51
N ASP A 900 -14.37 19.27 -19.46
CA ASP A 900 -15.29 18.89 -20.53
C ASP A 900 -15.24 19.92 -21.66
N TRP A 901 -14.39 19.63 -22.65
CA TRP A 901 -14.21 20.41 -23.87
C TRP A 901 -15.52 20.72 -24.59
N LYS A 902 -16.45 19.75 -24.64
CA LYS A 902 -17.73 19.87 -25.33
C LYS A 902 -18.68 20.79 -24.58
N LYS A 903 -18.88 20.56 -23.27
CA LYS A 903 -19.75 21.41 -22.45
C LYS A 903 -19.26 22.85 -22.40
N ASN A 904 -17.93 23.04 -22.35
CA ASN A 904 -17.36 24.38 -22.39
C ASN A 904 -17.65 25.05 -23.73
N LEU A 905 -17.36 24.40 -24.87
CA LEU A 905 -17.61 24.96 -26.20
C LEU A 905 -19.10 25.23 -26.46
N ILE A 906 -19.98 24.28 -26.09
CA ILE A 906 -21.44 24.47 -26.14
C ILE A 906 -21.86 25.64 -25.25
N GLY A 907 -21.24 25.79 -24.07
CA GLY A 907 -21.43 26.94 -23.19
C GLY A 907 -21.06 28.26 -23.87
N ILE A 908 -19.95 28.31 -24.61
CA ILE A 908 -19.56 29.48 -25.41
C ILE A 908 -20.59 29.73 -26.51
N ALA A 909 -20.87 28.73 -27.34
CA ALA A 909 -21.73 28.84 -28.51
C ALA A 909 -23.19 29.17 -28.15
N SER A 910 -23.74 28.56 -27.10
CA SER A 910 -25.12 28.81 -26.63
C SER A 910 -25.28 30.21 -26.04
N LYS A 911 -24.31 30.68 -25.24
CA LYS A 911 -24.33 32.06 -24.72
C LYS A 911 -24.17 33.08 -25.84
N CYS A 912 -23.36 32.78 -26.86
CA CYS A 912 -23.31 33.59 -28.08
C CYS A 912 -24.64 33.59 -28.85
N ALA A 913 -25.39 32.49 -28.85
CA ALA A 913 -26.67 32.41 -29.54
C ALA A 913 -27.77 33.28 -28.88
N THR A 914 -27.69 33.52 -27.58
CA THR A 914 -28.61 34.43 -26.87
C THR A 914 -28.33 35.91 -27.10
N LEU A 915 -27.20 36.23 -27.72
CA LEU A 915 -26.84 37.59 -28.06
C LEU A 915 -27.27 37.89 -29.49
N ASN A 916 -27.79 39.10 -29.75
CA ASN A 916 -28.00 39.62 -31.10
C ASN A 916 -26.62 39.83 -31.76
N TYR A 917 -26.04 38.75 -32.26
CA TYR A 917 -24.74 38.71 -32.91
C TYR A 917 -24.82 39.48 -34.23
N SER A 918 -24.02 40.54 -34.36
CA SER A 918 -23.65 41.12 -35.65
C SER A 918 -22.13 41.03 -35.79
N VAL A 919 -21.67 40.86 -37.03
CA VAL A 919 -20.23 40.74 -37.36
C VAL A 919 -19.42 41.93 -36.83
N ASP A 920 -20.07 43.08 -36.65
CA ASP A 920 -19.44 44.34 -36.17
C ASP A 920 -19.35 44.48 -34.65
N ASN A 921 -20.01 43.61 -33.86
CA ASN A 921 -20.02 43.75 -32.41
C ASN A 921 -18.69 43.31 -31.80
N LEU A 922 -18.22 44.06 -30.80
CA LEU A 922 -17.13 43.63 -29.94
C LEU A 922 -17.64 42.58 -28.94
N ILE A 923 -16.88 41.51 -28.73
CA ILE A 923 -17.25 40.45 -27.77
C ILE A 923 -16.13 40.26 -26.75
N VAL A 924 -16.45 40.42 -25.46
CA VAL A 924 -15.53 40.17 -24.35
C VAL A 924 -15.91 38.87 -23.64
N TYR A 925 -15.05 37.88 -23.70
CA TYR A 925 -15.20 36.62 -22.98
C TYR A 925 -14.49 36.70 -21.63
N HIS A 926 -15.25 36.66 -20.54
CA HIS A 926 -14.72 36.44 -19.19
C HIS A 926 -14.61 34.94 -18.94
N LEU A 927 -13.40 34.41 -18.95
CA LEU A 927 -13.08 33.02 -18.64
C LEU A 927 -12.73 32.92 -17.15
N ASP A 928 -13.66 32.40 -16.36
CA ASP A 928 -13.57 32.23 -14.92
C ASP A 928 -13.06 30.82 -14.58
N ILE A 929 -11.76 30.71 -14.27
CA ILE A 929 -11.09 29.43 -14.02
C ILE A 929 -11.07 29.15 -12.51
N SER A 930 -11.74 28.07 -12.08
CA SER A 930 -11.78 27.63 -10.69
C SER A 930 -10.50 26.92 -10.25
N SER A 931 -10.28 26.86 -8.93
CA SER A 931 -9.23 26.07 -8.29
C SER A 931 -9.34 24.57 -8.56
N CYS A 932 -10.52 24.07 -8.93
CA CYS A 932 -10.73 22.64 -9.12
C CYS A 932 -10.20 22.11 -10.46
N VAL A 933 -9.81 22.99 -11.40
CA VAL A 933 -9.45 22.62 -12.77
C VAL A 933 -8.12 21.84 -12.84
N SER A 934 -8.06 20.83 -13.72
CA SER A 934 -6.86 20.00 -13.94
C SER A 934 -5.82 20.65 -14.87
N ALA A 935 -4.63 20.03 -14.95
CA ALA A 935 -3.55 20.42 -15.87
C ALA A 935 -3.95 20.43 -17.36
N SER A 936 -5.07 19.78 -17.73
CA SER A 936 -5.62 19.77 -19.09
C SER A 936 -5.98 21.18 -19.60
N MET A 937 -6.24 22.14 -18.70
CA MET A 937 -6.48 23.56 -19.04
C MET A 937 -5.35 24.19 -19.85
N ASN A 938 -4.12 23.71 -19.69
CA ASN A 938 -2.99 24.18 -20.50
C ASN A 938 -3.21 23.90 -21.99
N MET A 939 -3.73 22.73 -22.34
CA MET A 939 -4.00 22.41 -23.74
C MET A 939 -5.10 23.31 -24.30
N PHE A 940 -6.13 23.64 -23.50
CA PHE A 940 -7.23 24.51 -23.95
C PHE A 940 -6.77 25.93 -24.21
N LEU A 941 -6.00 26.48 -23.27
CA LEU A 941 -5.45 27.82 -23.43
C LEU A 941 -4.42 27.88 -24.56
N PHE A 942 -3.69 26.79 -24.82
CA PHE A 942 -2.81 26.72 -25.99
C PHE A 942 -3.58 26.74 -27.32
N GLU A 943 -4.63 25.90 -27.45
CA GLU A 943 -5.50 25.88 -28.64
C GLU A 943 -6.20 27.23 -28.84
N LEU A 944 -6.77 27.80 -27.77
CA LEU A 944 -7.46 29.08 -27.80
C LEU A 944 -6.52 30.24 -28.14
N LEU A 945 -5.38 30.35 -27.45
CA LEU A 945 -4.55 31.55 -27.51
C LEU A 945 -3.48 31.51 -28.60
N PHE A 946 -2.86 30.36 -28.84
CA PHE A 946 -1.78 30.25 -29.83
C PHE A 946 -2.26 29.70 -31.16
N LEU A 947 -3.14 28.70 -31.17
CA LEU A 947 -3.70 28.16 -32.41
C LEU A 947 -4.93 28.94 -32.90
N GLN A 948 -5.48 29.82 -32.07
CA GLN A 948 -6.65 30.66 -32.33
C GLN A 948 -7.89 29.87 -32.77
N HIS A 949 -7.98 28.60 -32.40
CA HIS A 949 -9.00 27.68 -32.90
C HIS A 949 -9.22 26.49 -31.98
N ILE A 950 -10.48 26.13 -31.75
CA ILE A 950 -10.88 25.00 -30.92
C ILE A 950 -11.87 24.13 -31.71
N ASN A 951 -11.59 22.82 -31.74
CA ASN A 951 -12.43 21.83 -32.41
C ASN A 951 -13.09 20.86 -31.43
N THR A 952 -14.36 20.52 -31.69
CA THR A 952 -15.06 19.41 -31.04
C THR A 952 -15.46 18.37 -32.08
N THR A 953 -14.61 17.36 -32.27
CA THR A 953 -14.84 16.25 -33.21
C THR A 953 -15.69 15.12 -32.63
N LEU A 954 -15.99 15.19 -31.33
CA LEU A 954 -16.71 14.18 -30.55
C LEU A 954 -18.15 13.86 -31.01
N ASN A 955 -18.87 14.83 -31.56
CA ASN A 955 -20.29 14.66 -31.88
C ASN A 955 -20.53 15.06 -33.33
N VAL A 956 -20.48 14.08 -34.24
CA VAL A 956 -20.71 14.30 -35.68
C VAL A 956 -21.96 15.17 -35.94
N PRO A 957 -23.14 14.89 -35.37
CA PRO A 957 -24.33 15.74 -35.60
C PRO A 957 -24.31 17.10 -34.90
N ALA A 958 -23.41 17.36 -33.94
CA ALA A 958 -23.30 18.64 -33.24
C ALA A 958 -21.89 19.25 -33.31
N SER A 959 -21.10 18.89 -34.32
CA SER A 959 -19.72 19.38 -34.47
C SER A 959 -19.75 20.90 -34.44
N GLN A 960 -19.01 21.45 -33.47
CA GLN A 960 -18.86 22.87 -33.23
C GLN A 960 -17.38 23.22 -33.32
N CYS A 961 -17.15 24.38 -33.90
CA CYS A 961 -15.84 24.92 -34.20
C CYS A 961 -15.85 26.37 -33.72
N PHE A 962 -14.79 26.78 -33.04
CA PHE A 962 -14.64 28.14 -32.56
C PHE A 962 -13.31 28.70 -33.04
N HIS A 963 -13.37 29.88 -33.64
CA HIS A 963 -12.19 30.62 -34.10
C HIS A 963 -12.12 31.98 -33.39
N VAL A 964 -10.91 32.39 -33.01
CA VAL A 964 -10.65 33.68 -32.38
C VAL A 964 -10.63 34.77 -33.45
N ASN A 965 -11.73 35.52 -33.53
CA ASN A 965 -11.85 36.63 -34.47
C ASN A 965 -11.25 37.92 -33.90
N THR A 966 -10.94 38.87 -34.79
CA THR A 966 -10.29 40.15 -34.47
C THR A 966 -11.10 41.08 -33.58
N ASN A 967 -12.42 40.87 -33.49
CA ASN A 967 -13.36 41.60 -32.63
C ASN A 967 -13.53 40.98 -31.23
N MET A 968 -12.75 39.96 -30.88
CA MET A 968 -12.88 39.24 -29.61
C MET A 968 -11.81 39.64 -28.60
N ALA A 969 -12.19 39.72 -27.33
CA ALA A 969 -11.29 39.84 -26.19
C ALA A 969 -11.50 38.69 -25.21
N PHE A 970 -10.41 38.21 -24.59
CA PHE A 970 -10.45 37.17 -23.56
C PHE A 970 -9.87 37.69 -22.26
N PHE A 971 -10.74 37.82 -21.25
CA PHE A 971 -10.42 38.20 -19.88
C PHE A 971 -10.36 36.93 -19.05
N ILE A 972 -9.14 36.50 -18.74
CA ILE A 972 -8.89 35.21 -18.09
C ILE A 972 -8.67 35.46 -16.60
N GLU A 973 -9.62 35.00 -15.78
CA GLU A 973 -9.54 35.03 -14.33
C GLU A 973 -8.91 33.74 -13.82
N MET A 974 -7.73 33.83 -13.21
CA MET A 974 -6.99 32.67 -12.69
C MET A 974 -7.27 32.44 -11.20
N PRO A 975 -7.37 31.18 -10.75
CA PRO A 975 -7.52 30.87 -9.34
C PRO A 975 -6.21 31.12 -8.57
N PHE A 976 -6.33 31.37 -7.26
CA PHE A 976 -5.16 31.51 -6.39
C PHE A 976 -4.41 30.18 -6.18
N LYS A 977 -5.10 29.03 -6.14
CA LYS A 977 -4.47 27.71 -5.97
C LYS A 977 -5.23 26.67 -6.79
N LEU A 978 -4.53 25.68 -7.34
CA LEU A 978 -5.15 24.52 -8.00
C LEU A 978 -5.18 23.32 -7.03
N ASN A 979 -6.27 22.55 -7.03
CA ASN A 979 -6.42 21.36 -6.18
C ASN A 979 -5.49 20.23 -6.64
N GLY A 980 -4.89 19.49 -5.68
CA GLY A 980 -4.21 18.21 -5.97
C GLY A 980 -2.72 18.30 -6.33
N SER A 981 -2.06 19.44 -6.14
CA SER A 981 -0.60 19.54 -6.27
C SER A 981 -0.03 20.54 -5.28
N ASP A 982 1.23 20.38 -4.87
CA ASP A 982 2.04 21.46 -4.27
C ASP A 982 2.31 22.62 -5.25
N SER A 983 1.52 22.73 -6.34
CA SER A 983 1.69 23.73 -7.37
C SER A 983 0.83 24.96 -7.11
N ASP A 984 1.55 26.05 -6.87
CA ASP A 984 1.11 27.42 -7.04
C ASP A 984 0.53 27.59 -8.47
N TYR A 985 -0.53 28.40 -8.66
CA TYR A 985 -1.05 28.82 -9.98
C TYR A 985 0.07 29.29 -10.93
N LYS A 986 1.22 29.68 -10.34
CA LYS A 986 2.51 29.85 -11.01
C LYS A 986 2.92 28.70 -11.91
N LYS A 987 2.53 27.42 -11.74
CA LYS A 987 2.88 26.35 -12.71
C LYS A 987 2.06 26.39 -14.01
N VAL A 988 0.75 26.65 -13.92
CA VAL A 988 -0.10 26.89 -15.11
C VAL A 988 0.34 28.17 -15.81
N LEU A 989 0.65 29.21 -15.02
CA LEU A 989 1.36 30.37 -15.53
C LEU A 989 2.72 29.98 -16.12
N HIS A 990 3.55 29.16 -15.47
CA HIS A 990 4.91 28.86 -15.92
C HIS A 990 4.97 28.09 -17.23
N SER A 991 3.94 27.30 -17.54
CA SER A 991 3.88 26.56 -18.80
C SER A 991 3.40 27.41 -19.97
N ILE A 992 2.50 28.39 -19.79
CA ILE A 992 1.92 29.17 -20.90
C ILE A 992 2.24 30.67 -20.80
N PHE A 993 2.11 31.24 -19.61
CA PHE A 993 2.08 32.68 -19.36
C PHE A 993 3.35 33.30 -18.75
N SER A 994 4.30 32.52 -18.21
CA SER A 994 5.53 33.08 -17.63
C SER A 994 6.55 33.50 -18.68
N LEU A 995 6.40 33.02 -19.92
CA LEU A 995 7.27 33.34 -21.04
C LEU A 995 6.61 34.34 -22.01
N SER A 996 5.32 34.62 -21.86
CA SER A 996 4.56 35.56 -22.69
C SER A 996 4.17 36.84 -21.93
N LYS A 997 4.48 38.01 -22.47
CA LYS A 997 4.13 39.36 -21.99
C LYS A 997 2.67 39.69 -22.33
N LEU A 998 1.74 38.81 -21.97
CA LEU A 998 0.35 39.21 -21.97
C LEU A 998 0.15 40.32 -20.93
N PRO A 999 -0.76 41.26 -21.17
CA PRO A 999 -1.21 42.17 -20.12
C PRO A 999 -1.65 41.37 -18.89
N ILE A 1000 -1.06 41.67 -17.72
CA ILE A 1000 -1.39 41.06 -16.42
C ILE A 1000 -1.85 42.15 -15.46
N ILE A 1001 -3.03 41.97 -14.89
CA ILE A 1001 -3.56 42.77 -13.78
C ILE A 1001 -3.48 41.89 -12.52
N LYS A 1002 -2.88 42.44 -11.46
CA LYS A 1002 -2.72 41.80 -10.15
C LYS A 1002 -3.76 42.30 -9.16
#